data_AF-A0A3N9NLV3-F1
#
_entry.id   AF-A0A3N9NLV3-F1
#
_cell.length_a   1.000
_cell.length_b   1.000
_cell.length_c   1.000
_cell.angle_alpha   90.00
_cell.angle_beta   90.00
_cell.angle_gamma   90.00
#
_symmetry.space_group_name_H-M   'P 1'
#
loop_
_entity.id
_entity.type
_entity.pdbx_description
1 polymer ?
#
loop_
_entity_poly.entity_id
_entity_poly.type
_entity_poly.pdbx_seq_one_letter_code
_entity_poly.pdbx_strand_id
1 'polypeptide(L)'
;MKQLVTKPFPYYVGIYTLEELITRESRVCVVNILGNESRKVTPVSHEYSGGNVVVGVQYGREGVLETKLGNIPVLRSVRDVMNAGYKFDVGVIYLPPAAVSQAVWELVRFNHDLKRIIIVTEKVSVRDSRNIRFTCQEAGVDVIGANCLGVANVWDHVRIGGALGGDHPEETLRSGSVAIHSNSGNFTSTIAQYLKMAGFGISSAVSSGKDVYIHFALPEFLFAAQNDPRTKAVALYVEPGGYYEKQALEWIDERRFGFNKPIVVCVTGRWKKNISRACGHAGAMAGSGDDAESKEKWFDDYFGVPVFDPQNPDVSKKGVRIASIQHFPDAMKAIYRKMDEPADFEESGDLSLKLWISDTILSLPKELDFPVVQALSPYDELITEINKLIGAQFIRQNMRNKSGASRMNPNTQVAELHGKSVLELSQNSFEENIYFALTKVLPGKRDSRRLNMLLNLFMQFDDNTLPILEMSEKNGCTPNAMLASRLALIGNHPFLEKIRTYSRLIIDLIREYGTSESFGKISKSLQQRIEKEILAAGDGPETPHRDLLLKEIHNVPNARPSVALCDAVINLARESKKQIQDENAFLLASLIVSTFWFPMLEKRISRQTVEDSVYYIYIAAQTVAYSAIDFKNNRYWEKLKSGHSSYLATSFTHNAFHILFNRKPTEQELTEFKYLLGLTISNSPGTLSAKGAKESVSARNQIPMAFVGFLSNTGLAHGGNGFEAVEYLLEQFKNTSISEPGSKNEKVSLQRMATRAAKEYGAYKAKQKEMGVLDYKRIPCINHPVFKGNAVNIDPREQFVREQLEAKGFYNIFLDFYHHLVNELYHEGVTRNVFCVNVDAVLAVISLKLIWHDLQSAKMTRAQAQKLVFLLFALGRTVGTIAEVIDHRDRGTDMDCRTPQSEVEFVL
;
A
#
# COMPACT_ATOMS: atom_id res chain seq x y z
N MET A 1 40.33 -37.48 31.94
CA MET A 1 39.09 -37.48 32.76
C MET A 1 38.31 -38.74 32.42
N LYS A 2 37.84 -39.49 33.43
CA LYS A 2 37.13 -40.76 33.26
C LYS A 2 35.77 -40.51 32.59
N GLN A 3 35.53 -41.09 31.41
CA GLN A 3 34.18 -41.26 30.86
C GLN A 3 33.32 -41.94 31.92
N LEU A 4 32.28 -41.26 32.42
CA LEU A 4 31.24 -41.92 33.20
C LEU A 4 30.54 -42.93 32.28
N VAL A 5 30.48 -44.18 32.74
CA VAL A 5 29.97 -45.37 32.02
C VAL A 5 28.45 -45.35 31.82
N THR A 6 27.76 -44.32 32.31
CA THR A 6 26.32 -44.14 32.14
C THR A 6 26.06 -43.37 30.83
N LYS A 7 25.55 -44.05 29.79
CA LYS A 7 24.89 -43.37 28.67
C LYS A 7 23.58 -42.77 29.20
N PRO A 8 23.47 -41.44 29.39
CA PRO A 8 22.29 -40.84 30.01
C PRO A 8 21.06 -40.87 29.08
N PHE A 9 21.30 -41.05 27.78
CA PHE A 9 20.29 -41.08 26.74
C PHE A 9 20.20 -42.47 26.08
N PRO A 10 18.99 -42.93 25.74
CA PRO A 10 18.79 -44.17 24.99
C PRO A 10 19.10 -44.04 23.49
N TYR A 11 19.63 -42.90 23.06
CA TYR A 11 19.96 -42.54 21.68
C TYR A 11 21.28 -41.76 21.65
N TYR A 12 21.85 -41.54 20.46
CA TYR A 12 23.10 -40.80 20.28
C TYR A 12 22.90 -39.32 20.65
N VAL A 13 23.82 -38.83 21.48
CA VAL A 13 24.03 -37.41 21.78
C VAL A 13 25.54 -37.20 21.84
N GLY A 14 26.09 -36.45 20.89
CA GLY A 14 27.53 -36.22 20.75
C GLY A 14 28.07 -35.05 21.57
N ILE A 15 27.18 -34.23 22.14
CA ILE A 15 27.52 -33.03 22.92
C ILE A 15 27.54 -33.39 24.41
N TYR A 16 28.71 -33.38 25.03
CA TYR A 16 28.84 -33.65 26.47
C TYR A 16 28.73 -32.36 27.30
N THR A 17 29.32 -31.27 26.82
CA THR A 17 29.29 -29.93 27.44
C THR A 17 28.87 -28.87 26.42
N LEU A 18 28.22 -27.77 26.85
CA LEU A 18 27.85 -26.67 25.94
C LEU A 18 29.06 -26.01 25.25
N GLU A 19 30.25 -26.10 25.85
CA GLU A 19 31.50 -25.64 25.21
C GLU A 19 31.78 -26.39 23.91
N GLU A 20 31.49 -27.67 23.85
CA GLU A 20 31.71 -28.50 22.66
C GLU A 20 30.68 -28.23 21.56
N LEU A 21 29.58 -27.54 21.85
CA LEU A 21 28.47 -27.32 20.91
C LEU A 21 28.98 -26.76 19.57
N ILE A 22 29.78 -25.69 19.67
CA ILE A 22 30.53 -25.07 18.58
C ILE A 22 31.77 -24.39 19.17
N THR A 23 32.91 -24.50 18.48
CA THR A 23 34.22 -23.99 18.93
C THR A 23 34.89 -23.16 17.83
N ARG A 24 36.01 -22.49 18.14
CA ARG A 24 36.76 -21.71 17.13
C ARG A 24 37.31 -22.58 16.00
N GLU A 25 37.53 -23.85 16.27
CA GLU A 25 38.04 -24.85 15.34
C GLU A 25 36.94 -25.42 14.43
N SER A 26 35.67 -25.16 14.74
CA SER A 26 34.54 -25.62 13.92
C SER A 26 34.68 -25.08 12.49
N ARG A 27 34.59 -25.95 11.50
CA ARG A 27 34.69 -25.61 10.07
C ARG A 27 33.33 -25.84 9.44
N VAL A 28 32.78 -24.81 8.80
CA VAL A 28 31.36 -24.76 8.42
C VAL A 28 31.18 -24.83 6.91
N CYS A 29 30.28 -25.70 6.47
CA CYS A 29 29.69 -25.69 5.13
C CYS A 29 28.27 -25.14 5.15
N VAL A 30 27.98 -24.10 4.36
CA VAL A 30 26.63 -23.50 4.27
C VAL A 30 25.94 -23.95 2.98
N VAL A 31 24.83 -24.67 3.12
CA VAL A 31 23.99 -25.12 1.99
C VAL A 31 22.96 -24.05 1.64
N ASN A 32 22.90 -23.71 0.35
CA ASN A 32 22.21 -22.56 -0.24
C ASN A 32 22.84 -21.21 0.14
N ILE A 33 24.16 -21.12 0.19
CA ILE A 33 24.90 -19.95 0.68
C ILE A 33 24.55 -18.63 -0.03
N LEU A 34 24.21 -18.66 -1.33
CA LEU A 34 23.84 -17.47 -2.12
C LEU A 34 22.34 -17.13 -2.03
N GLY A 35 21.58 -17.83 -1.18
CA GLY A 35 20.19 -17.51 -0.87
C GLY A 35 20.02 -16.11 -0.27
N ASN A 36 18.79 -15.58 -0.33
CA ASN A 36 18.50 -14.19 0.08
C ASN A 36 18.90 -13.86 1.52
N GLU A 37 18.70 -14.80 2.44
CA GLU A 37 19.03 -14.64 3.86
C GLU A 37 20.48 -15.03 4.16
N SER A 38 20.90 -16.22 3.73
CA SER A 38 22.26 -16.73 3.97
C SER A 38 23.34 -15.79 3.43
N ARG A 39 23.15 -15.17 2.26
CA ARG A 39 24.15 -14.24 1.68
C ARG A 39 24.39 -13.00 2.54
N LYS A 40 23.45 -12.66 3.44
CA LYS A 40 23.57 -11.54 4.39
C LYS A 40 24.09 -12.01 5.74
N VAL A 41 23.58 -13.13 6.25
CA VAL A 41 23.91 -13.64 7.59
C VAL A 41 25.28 -14.32 7.62
N THR A 42 25.65 -15.05 6.57
CA THR A 42 26.90 -15.81 6.50
C THR A 42 28.14 -14.93 6.65
N PRO A 43 28.28 -13.77 5.97
CA PRO A 43 29.43 -12.88 6.17
C PRO A 43 29.56 -12.42 7.62
N VAL A 44 28.46 -12.00 8.26
CA VAL A 44 28.48 -11.55 9.66
C VAL A 44 28.90 -12.68 10.61
N SER A 45 28.35 -13.87 10.44
CA SER A 45 28.72 -15.04 11.27
C SER A 45 30.16 -15.46 11.05
N HIS A 46 30.64 -15.44 9.80
CA HIS A 46 32.01 -15.76 9.43
C HIS A 46 33.00 -14.77 10.04
N GLU A 47 32.70 -13.47 9.97
CA GLU A 47 33.50 -12.39 10.54
C GLU A 47 33.56 -12.49 12.07
N TYR A 48 32.41 -12.59 12.73
CA TYR A 48 32.33 -12.74 14.19
C TYR A 48 33.10 -13.97 14.68
N SER A 49 33.01 -15.08 13.95
CA SER A 49 33.64 -16.36 14.32
C SER A 49 35.10 -16.52 13.86
N GLY A 50 35.75 -15.45 13.40
CA GLY A 50 37.16 -15.49 13.01
C GLY A 50 37.45 -16.35 11.77
N GLY A 51 36.50 -16.47 10.84
CA GLY A 51 36.73 -17.11 9.54
C GLY A 51 36.40 -18.62 9.49
N ASN A 52 35.36 -19.05 10.19
CA ASN A 52 35.01 -20.48 10.34
C ASN A 52 34.27 -21.11 9.14
N VAL A 53 33.62 -20.31 8.30
CA VAL A 53 32.94 -20.79 7.07
C VAL A 53 33.96 -21.04 5.96
N VAL A 54 34.09 -22.29 5.53
CA VAL A 54 35.17 -22.73 4.63
C VAL A 54 34.74 -22.87 3.18
N VAL A 55 33.45 -23.15 2.98
CA VAL A 55 32.86 -23.44 1.67
C VAL A 55 31.34 -23.32 1.77
N GLY A 56 30.70 -22.99 0.66
CA GLY A 56 29.25 -23.06 0.53
C GLY A 56 28.81 -23.94 -0.62
N VAL A 57 27.56 -24.41 -0.55
CA VAL A 57 26.90 -25.12 -1.64
C VAL A 57 25.80 -24.24 -2.20
N GLN A 58 25.73 -24.12 -3.52
CA GLN A 58 24.59 -23.59 -4.25
C GLN A 58 24.20 -24.58 -5.33
N TYR A 59 23.10 -25.32 -5.12
CA TYR A 59 22.70 -26.37 -6.07
C TYR A 59 22.55 -25.82 -7.50
N GLY A 60 23.31 -26.43 -8.41
CA GLY A 60 23.33 -26.08 -9.83
C GLY A 60 24.18 -24.86 -10.21
N ARG A 61 24.92 -24.23 -9.28
CA ARG A 61 25.78 -23.07 -9.56
C ARG A 61 27.13 -23.17 -8.83
N GLU A 62 28.16 -22.55 -9.41
CA GLU A 62 29.44 -22.30 -8.76
C GLU A 62 29.64 -20.79 -8.64
N GLY A 63 30.51 -20.36 -7.72
CA GLY A 63 30.85 -18.96 -7.56
C GLY A 63 31.62 -18.68 -6.29
N VAL A 64 31.49 -17.46 -5.80
CA VAL A 64 32.09 -17.00 -4.54
C VAL A 64 31.08 -16.16 -3.77
N LEU A 65 31.17 -16.21 -2.44
CA LEU A 65 30.56 -15.21 -1.56
C LEU A 65 31.67 -14.32 -1.02
N GLU A 66 31.61 -13.03 -1.32
CA GLU A 66 32.59 -12.05 -0.85
C GLU A 66 32.35 -11.72 0.63
N THR A 67 33.42 -11.64 1.42
CA THR A 67 33.40 -11.21 2.84
C THR A 67 34.62 -10.35 3.13
N LYS A 68 34.64 -9.64 4.26
CA LYS A 68 35.83 -8.84 4.65
C LYS A 68 37.06 -9.67 4.96
N LEU A 69 36.89 -10.94 5.35
CA LEU A 69 37.99 -11.87 5.65
C LEU A 69 38.45 -12.66 4.42
N GLY A 70 37.85 -12.41 3.25
CA GLY A 70 38.16 -13.08 1.99
C GLY A 70 36.96 -13.81 1.39
N ASN A 71 37.14 -14.31 0.17
CA ASN A 71 36.07 -14.97 -0.58
C ASN A 71 35.86 -16.40 -0.09
N ILE A 72 34.61 -16.75 0.16
CA ILE A 72 34.20 -18.13 0.46
C ILE A 72 33.85 -18.82 -0.86
N PRO A 73 34.48 -19.96 -1.20
CA PRO A 73 34.17 -20.71 -2.42
C PRO A 73 32.76 -21.31 -2.38
N VAL A 74 32.07 -21.30 -3.52
CA VAL A 74 30.72 -21.86 -3.67
C VAL A 74 30.71 -22.94 -4.75
N LEU A 75 30.26 -24.14 -4.38
CA LEU A 75 30.23 -25.33 -5.25
C LEU A 75 28.81 -25.86 -5.49
N ARG A 76 28.66 -26.71 -6.49
CA ARG A 76 27.36 -27.20 -6.99
C ARG A 76 26.66 -28.22 -6.09
N SER A 77 27.40 -28.95 -5.26
CA SER A 77 26.86 -30.00 -4.38
C SER A 77 27.81 -30.28 -3.22
N VAL A 78 27.33 -30.98 -2.18
CA VAL A 78 28.21 -31.41 -1.07
C VAL A 78 29.24 -32.42 -1.57
N ARG A 79 28.87 -33.27 -2.53
CA ARG A 79 29.82 -34.18 -3.18
C ARG A 79 30.99 -33.43 -3.83
N ASP A 80 30.71 -32.34 -4.53
CA ASP A 80 31.75 -31.53 -5.17
C ASP A 80 32.65 -30.86 -4.13
N VAL A 81 32.10 -30.44 -2.99
CA VAL A 81 32.86 -29.94 -1.84
C VAL A 81 33.88 -30.97 -1.36
N MET A 82 33.44 -32.21 -1.15
CA MET A 82 34.34 -33.29 -0.71
C MET A 82 35.38 -33.65 -1.77
N ASN A 83 34.98 -33.70 -3.05
CA ASN A 83 35.89 -33.97 -4.17
C ASN A 83 36.97 -32.90 -4.34
N ALA A 84 36.64 -31.63 -4.05
CA ALA A 84 37.58 -30.52 -4.08
C ALA A 84 38.53 -30.49 -2.85
N GLY A 85 38.37 -31.42 -1.91
CA GLY A 85 39.27 -31.59 -0.76
C GLY A 85 38.96 -30.66 0.42
N TYR A 86 37.83 -29.97 0.42
CA TYR A 86 37.41 -29.18 1.57
C TYR A 86 37.01 -30.10 2.73
N LYS A 87 37.38 -29.69 3.96
CA LYS A 87 37.01 -30.39 5.19
C LYS A 87 36.16 -29.49 6.08
N PHE A 88 35.06 -30.04 6.60
CA PHE A 88 34.15 -29.35 7.50
C PHE A 88 33.50 -30.35 8.46
N ASP A 89 33.14 -29.93 9.66
CA ASP A 89 32.49 -30.76 10.68
C ASP A 89 31.08 -30.26 11.04
N VAL A 90 30.69 -29.08 10.54
CA VAL A 90 29.36 -28.50 10.74
C VAL A 90 28.69 -28.15 9.39
N GLY A 91 27.48 -28.66 9.18
CA GLY A 91 26.61 -28.26 8.06
C GLY A 91 25.53 -27.28 8.49
N VAL A 92 25.30 -26.21 7.72
CA VAL A 92 24.20 -25.25 7.96
C VAL A 92 23.27 -25.23 6.76
N ILE A 93 21.95 -25.36 6.99
CA ILE A 93 20.97 -25.51 5.92
C ILE A 93 20.03 -24.29 5.84
N TYR A 94 20.02 -23.65 4.67
CA TYR A 94 19.13 -22.55 4.29
C TYR A 94 18.25 -22.91 3.08
N LEU A 95 17.51 -24.02 3.14
CA LEU A 95 16.71 -24.51 2.00
C LEU A 95 15.20 -24.37 2.23
N PRO A 96 14.38 -24.39 1.17
CA PRO A 96 12.94 -24.61 1.33
C PRO A 96 12.66 -25.94 2.07
N PRO A 97 11.54 -26.06 2.81
CA PRO A 97 11.30 -27.20 3.72
C PRO A 97 11.35 -28.56 3.03
N ALA A 98 10.81 -28.64 1.81
CA ALA A 98 10.77 -29.86 1.01
C ALA A 98 12.16 -30.40 0.60
N ALA A 99 13.22 -29.58 0.67
CA ALA A 99 14.58 -29.96 0.28
C ALA A 99 15.49 -30.28 1.47
N VAL A 100 15.08 -29.98 2.71
CA VAL A 100 15.94 -30.11 3.90
C VAL A 100 16.38 -31.56 4.13
N SER A 101 15.45 -32.52 4.11
CA SER A 101 15.79 -33.93 4.39
C SER A 101 16.79 -34.50 3.37
N GLN A 102 16.74 -34.08 2.10
CA GLN A 102 17.66 -34.54 1.08
C GLN A 102 19.06 -33.94 1.28
N ALA A 103 19.15 -32.66 1.64
CA ALA A 103 20.43 -32.02 1.94
C ALA A 103 21.10 -32.61 3.20
N VAL A 104 20.31 -32.91 4.25
CA VAL A 104 20.82 -33.64 5.43
C VAL A 104 21.39 -34.99 5.03
N TRP A 105 20.66 -35.76 4.22
CA TRP A 105 21.12 -37.06 3.75
C TRP A 105 22.41 -36.94 2.94
N GLU A 106 22.51 -35.94 2.07
CA GLU A 106 23.72 -35.68 1.28
C GLU A 106 24.93 -35.34 2.17
N LEU A 107 24.76 -34.45 3.14
CA LEU A 107 25.78 -34.09 4.12
C LEU A 107 26.30 -35.33 4.86
N VAL A 108 25.40 -36.14 5.41
CA VAL A 108 25.74 -37.36 6.14
C VAL A 108 26.38 -38.41 5.24
N ARG A 109 25.90 -38.55 4.00
CA ARG A 109 26.37 -39.59 3.08
C ARG A 109 27.78 -39.35 2.57
N PHE A 110 28.13 -38.09 2.28
CA PHE A 110 29.40 -37.75 1.63
C PHE A 110 30.48 -37.24 2.59
N ASN A 111 30.10 -36.74 3.77
CA ASN A 111 31.06 -36.24 4.75
C ASN A 111 31.07 -37.09 6.03
N HIS A 112 32.11 -37.92 6.17
CA HIS A 112 32.31 -38.76 7.36
C HIS A 112 32.89 -37.99 8.56
N ASP A 113 33.42 -36.78 8.36
CA ASP A 113 33.93 -35.91 9.42
C ASP A 113 32.82 -35.02 10.03
N LEU A 114 31.60 -35.11 9.49
CA LEU A 114 30.45 -34.34 9.94
C LEU A 114 30.07 -34.72 11.37
N LYS A 115 29.99 -33.73 12.26
CA LYS A 115 29.57 -33.91 13.65
C LYS A 115 28.20 -33.28 13.90
N ARG A 116 27.87 -32.18 13.22
CA ARG A 116 26.69 -31.37 13.53
C ARG A 116 26.00 -30.81 12.30
N ILE A 117 24.68 -30.71 12.37
CA ILE A 117 23.86 -30.01 11.39
C ILE A 117 22.97 -28.99 12.10
N ILE A 118 22.94 -27.76 11.58
CA ILE A 118 22.06 -26.69 12.05
C ILE A 118 21.06 -26.35 10.94
N ILE A 119 19.77 -26.51 11.24
CA ILE A 119 18.67 -26.32 10.29
C ILE A 119 17.92 -25.03 10.63
N VAL A 120 18.12 -24.00 9.81
CA VAL A 120 17.46 -22.69 10.00
C VAL A 120 16.02 -22.71 9.46
N THR A 121 15.77 -23.52 8.43
CA THR A 121 14.49 -23.65 7.74
C THR A 121 13.31 -23.94 8.69
N GLU A 122 12.22 -23.20 8.56
CA GLU A 122 10.95 -23.43 9.27
C GLU A 122 10.01 -24.37 8.48
N LYS A 123 9.07 -25.04 9.17
CA LYS A 123 7.99 -25.85 8.58
C LYS A 123 8.49 -27.11 7.90
N VAL A 124 9.56 -27.70 8.43
CA VAL A 124 9.98 -29.05 8.04
C VAL A 124 8.89 -30.04 8.46
N SER A 125 8.49 -30.90 7.53
CA SER A 125 7.38 -31.84 7.78
C SER A 125 7.77 -32.86 8.86
N VAL A 126 6.78 -33.33 9.63
CA VAL A 126 7.01 -34.38 10.66
C VAL A 126 7.69 -35.62 10.07
N ARG A 127 7.32 -36.00 8.85
CA ARG A 127 7.93 -37.13 8.12
C ARG A 127 9.42 -36.86 7.89
N ASP A 128 9.76 -35.69 7.40
CA ASP A 128 11.15 -35.31 7.10
C ASP A 128 11.98 -35.18 8.37
N SER A 129 11.44 -34.57 9.43
CA SER A 129 12.12 -34.50 10.73
C SER A 129 12.44 -35.89 11.28
N ARG A 130 11.51 -36.86 11.17
CA ARG A 130 11.78 -38.24 11.60
C ARG A 130 12.90 -38.90 10.78
N ASN A 131 12.91 -38.69 9.47
CA ASN A 131 13.96 -39.21 8.58
C ASN A 131 15.31 -38.57 8.87
N ILE A 132 15.35 -37.25 9.11
CA ILE A 132 16.52 -36.49 9.53
C ILE A 132 17.08 -37.07 10.83
N ARG A 133 16.24 -37.20 11.86
CA ARG A 133 16.65 -37.77 13.15
C ARG A 133 17.21 -39.17 12.98
N PHE A 134 16.51 -40.06 12.26
CA PHE A 134 16.99 -41.43 12.03
C PHE A 134 18.35 -41.46 11.33
N THR A 135 18.49 -40.72 10.22
CA THR A 135 19.72 -40.69 9.43
C THR A 135 20.91 -40.18 10.23
N CYS A 136 20.71 -39.11 11.01
CA CYS A 136 21.77 -38.52 11.82
C CYS A 136 22.12 -39.38 13.04
N GLN A 137 21.16 -40.09 13.63
CA GLN A 137 21.41 -41.03 14.74
C GLN A 137 22.27 -42.21 14.30
N GLU A 138 21.98 -42.80 13.13
CA GLU A 138 22.80 -43.88 12.54
C GLU A 138 24.22 -43.41 12.23
N ALA A 139 24.38 -42.15 11.83
CA ALA A 139 25.68 -41.59 11.48
C ALA A 139 26.44 -40.99 12.67
N GLY A 140 25.84 -40.90 13.86
CA GLY A 140 26.45 -40.23 15.01
C GLY A 140 26.64 -38.72 14.79
N VAL A 141 25.61 -38.05 14.27
CA VAL A 141 25.58 -36.60 13.98
C VAL A 141 24.50 -35.94 14.83
N ASP A 142 24.85 -34.86 15.54
CA ASP A 142 23.86 -34.06 16.27
C ASP A 142 23.14 -33.09 15.33
N VAL A 143 21.85 -32.85 15.58
CA VAL A 143 21.02 -31.94 14.78
C VAL A 143 20.37 -30.91 15.67
N ILE A 144 20.46 -29.63 15.29
CA ILE A 144 19.87 -28.49 15.98
C ILE A 144 18.89 -27.79 15.01
N GLY A 145 17.73 -27.39 15.52
CA GLY A 145 16.58 -27.00 14.69
C GLY A 145 15.64 -28.19 14.42
N ALA A 146 14.76 -28.14 13.43
CA ALA A 146 14.53 -27.07 12.45
C ALA A 146 13.89 -25.81 13.06
N ASN A 147 13.66 -24.78 12.23
CA ASN A 147 13.10 -23.49 12.65
C ASN A 147 13.92 -22.78 13.75
N CYS A 148 15.26 -22.80 13.65
CA CYS A 148 16.10 -22.12 14.62
C CYS A 148 16.84 -20.92 14.03
N LEU A 149 17.24 -19.97 14.87
CA LEU A 149 18.24 -18.96 14.51
C LEU A 149 19.68 -19.45 14.72
N GLY A 150 19.89 -20.71 15.10
CA GLY A 150 21.21 -21.30 15.28
C GLY A 150 21.72 -21.28 16.73
N VAL A 151 23.04 -21.27 16.86
CA VAL A 151 23.74 -21.39 18.15
C VAL A 151 24.92 -20.42 18.24
N ALA A 152 25.25 -20.00 19.47
CA ALA A 152 26.42 -19.20 19.76
C ALA A 152 27.18 -19.74 20.99
N ASN A 153 28.50 -19.87 20.87
CA ASN A 153 29.42 -20.01 22.00
C ASN A 153 30.08 -18.64 22.19
N VAL A 154 29.63 -17.93 23.22
CA VAL A 154 29.90 -16.50 23.36
C VAL A 154 31.31 -16.24 23.87
N TRP A 155 31.84 -17.11 24.73
CA TRP A 155 33.24 -17.06 25.18
C TRP A 155 34.23 -17.17 24.03
N ASP A 156 33.94 -18.06 23.08
CA ASP A 156 34.79 -18.28 21.93
C ASP A 156 34.51 -17.32 20.78
N HIS A 157 33.53 -16.44 20.90
CA HIS A 157 33.04 -15.57 19.83
C HIS A 157 32.62 -16.35 18.59
N VAL A 158 31.94 -17.49 18.74
CA VAL A 158 31.50 -18.32 17.61
C VAL A 158 29.99 -18.25 17.48
N ARG A 159 29.50 -17.97 16.27
CA ARG A 159 28.08 -17.95 15.90
C ARG A 159 27.85 -18.75 14.63
N ILE A 160 26.99 -19.76 14.66
CA ILE A 160 26.68 -20.62 13.51
C ILE A 160 25.17 -20.78 13.37
N GLY A 161 24.67 -20.68 12.14
CA GLY A 161 23.24 -20.76 11.81
C GLY A 161 22.71 -19.41 11.33
N GLY A 162 21.60 -18.96 11.91
CA GLY A 162 20.90 -17.70 11.65
C GLY A 162 21.47 -16.48 12.37
N ALA A 163 20.71 -15.39 12.36
CA ALA A 163 21.14 -14.07 12.83
C ALA A 163 20.99 -13.87 14.36
N LEU A 164 21.54 -14.77 15.17
CA LEU A 164 21.61 -14.57 16.64
C LEU A 164 22.42 -13.31 16.98
N GLY A 165 21.86 -12.41 17.79
CA GLY A 165 22.48 -11.12 18.10
C GLY A 165 22.44 -10.08 16.96
N GLY A 166 21.72 -10.34 15.86
CA GLY A 166 21.56 -9.38 14.77
C GLY A 166 22.79 -9.23 13.87
N ASP A 167 22.96 -8.04 13.29
CA ASP A 167 24.07 -7.72 12.38
C ASP A 167 25.37 -7.36 13.12
N HIS A 168 25.28 -7.04 14.42
CA HIS A 168 26.40 -6.70 15.31
C HIS A 168 26.35 -7.58 16.57
N PRO A 169 26.69 -8.88 16.46
CA PRO A 169 26.47 -9.85 17.53
C PRO A 169 27.16 -9.49 18.85
N GLU A 170 28.31 -8.84 18.80
CA GLU A 170 29.07 -8.32 19.94
C GLU A 170 28.28 -7.33 20.82
N GLU A 171 27.29 -6.64 20.26
CA GLU A 171 26.44 -5.73 21.03
C GLU A 171 25.50 -6.49 21.96
N THR A 172 25.09 -7.71 21.61
CA THR A 172 24.12 -8.50 22.39
C THR A 172 24.76 -9.68 23.11
N LEU A 173 25.68 -10.38 22.45
CA LEU A 173 26.35 -11.60 22.92
C LEU A 173 27.64 -11.24 23.67
N ARG A 174 27.49 -10.77 24.91
CA ARG A 174 28.61 -10.52 25.83
C ARG A 174 28.89 -11.75 26.69
N SER A 175 30.14 -12.16 26.81
CA SER A 175 30.54 -13.34 27.58
C SER A 175 30.17 -13.22 29.06
N GLY A 176 29.67 -14.30 29.63
CA GLY A 176 29.36 -14.43 31.05
C GLY A 176 28.90 -15.85 31.39
N SER A 177 28.05 -16.00 32.41
CA SER A 177 27.80 -17.30 33.03
C SER A 177 26.37 -17.86 32.86
N VAL A 178 25.51 -17.22 32.07
CA VAL A 178 24.14 -17.73 31.81
C VAL A 178 24.06 -18.46 30.46
N ALA A 179 23.52 -19.69 30.45
CA ALA A 179 23.21 -20.38 29.21
C ALA A 179 21.74 -20.15 28.80
N ILE A 180 21.48 -19.83 27.53
CA ILE A 180 20.12 -19.62 27.01
C ILE A 180 19.69 -20.82 26.16
N HIS A 181 18.51 -21.36 26.44
CA HIS A 181 17.81 -22.28 25.53
C HIS A 181 16.40 -21.77 25.27
N SER A 182 16.12 -21.44 24.01
CA SER A 182 14.84 -20.85 23.60
C SER A 182 14.26 -21.57 22.40
N ASN A 183 12.94 -21.79 22.42
CA ASN A 183 12.22 -22.27 21.23
C ASN A 183 12.09 -21.19 20.14
N SER A 184 12.21 -19.92 20.49
CA SER A 184 12.14 -18.79 19.57
C SER A 184 13.50 -18.14 19.39
N GLY A 185 13.96 -18.03 18.15
CA GLY A 185 15.25 -17.42 17.86
C GLY A 185 15.32 -15.93 18.24
N ASN A 186 14.27 -15.15 17.96
CA ASN A 186 14.27 -13.72 18.31
C ASN A 186 14.40 -13.54 19.83
N PHE A 187 13.65 -14.34 20.61
CA PHE A 187 13.73 -14.27 22.07
C PHE A 187 15.07 -14.77 22.62
N THR A 188 15.82 -15.61 21.91
CA THR A 188 17.21 -15.92 22.29
C THR A 188 18.04 -14.62 22.38
N SER A 189 17.98 -13.77 21.36
CA SER A 189 18.71 -12.49 21.33
C SER A 189 18.13 -11.46 22.31
N THR A 190 16.80 -11.37 22.42
CA THR A 190 16.17 -10.42 23.36
C THR A 190 16.50 -10.75 24.82
N ILE A 191 16.49 -12.02 25.20
CA ILE A 191 16.85 -12.45 26.56
C ILE A 191 18.33 -12.17 26.84
N ALA A 192 19.21 -12.42 25.87
CA ALA A 192 20.62 -12.06 25.99
C ALA A 192 20.82 -10.57 26.26
N GLN A 193 20.08 -9.70 25.55
CA GLN A 193 20.12 -8.26 25.76
C GLN A 193 19.60 -7.85 27.15
N TYR A 194 18.50 -8.46 27.61
CA TYR A 194 17.93 -8.19 28.93
C TYR A 194 18.91 -8.56 30.05
N LEU A 195 19.50 -9.75 29.96
CA LEU A 195 20.50 -10.23 30.92
C LEU A 195 21.75 -9.35 30.90
N LYS A 196 22.26 -8.98 29.71
CA LYS A 196 23.40 -8.09 29.55
C LYS A 196 23.18 -6.77 30.29
N MET A 197 22.00 -6.15 30.15
CA MET A 197 21.75 -4.88 30.83
C MET A 197 21.71 -5.00 32.36
N ALA A 198 21.34 -6.18 32.85
CA ALA A 198 21.29 -6.51 34.27
C ALA A 198 22.61 -7.05 34.85
N GLY A 199 23.71 -7.03 34.09
CA GLY A 199 25.03 -7.48 34.56
C GLY A 199 25.34 -8.96 34.36
N PHE A 200 24.51 -9.69 33.60
CA PHE A 200 24.69 -11.13 33.34
C PHE A 200 25.03 -11.37 31.87
N GLY A 201 26.21 -11.94 31.62
CA GLY A 201 26.62 -12.34 30.29
C GLY A 201 26.20 -13.76 29.96
N ILE A 202 26.43 -14.14 28.71
CA ILE A 202 26.01 -15.42 28.16
C ILE A 202 27.20 -16.36 28.02
N SER A 203 27.04 -17.62 28.42
CA SER A 203 28.03 -18.67 28.15
C SER A 203 27.80 -19.25 26.76
N SER A 204 26.59 -19.75 26.53
CA SER A 204 26.13 -20.31 25.25
C SER A 204 24.66 -19.96 25.01
N ALA A 205 24.30 -19.67 23.77
CA ALA A 205 22.95 -19.36 23.36
C ALA A 205 22.48 -20.36 22.30
N VAL A 206 21.37 -21.05 22.56
CA VAL A 206 20.79 -22.07 21.69
C VAL A 206 19.37 -21.67 21.32
N SER A 207 19.16 -21.39 20.04
CA SER A 207 17.83 -21.42 19.47
C SER A 207 17.54 -22.88 19.10
N SER A 208 16.68 -23.55 19.85
CA SER A 208 16.28 -24.93 19.58
C SER A 208 15.33 -25.04 18.38
N GLY A 209 14.57 -23.97 18.15
CA GLY A 209 13.51 -23.88 17.17
C GLY A 209 12.18 -24.49 17.64
N LYS A 210 11.14 -24.28 16.84
CA LYS A 210 9.76 -24.68 17.20
C LYS A 210 9.00 -25.40 16.08
N ASP A 211 9.70 -26.22 15.30
CA ASP A 211 9.00 -27.23 14.51
C ASP A 211 8.54 -28.39 15.42
N VAL A 212 7.65 -29.26 14.91
CA VAL A 212 6.98 -30.32 15.69
C VAL A 212 7.98 -31.25 16.41
N TYR A 213 9.12 -31.51 15.78
CA TYR A 213 10.22 -32.30 16.33
C TYR A 213 11.41 -31.39 16.65
N ILE A 214 11.79 -31.31 17.92
CA ILE A 214 13.00 -30.60 18.36
C ILE A 214 14.13 -31.62 18.44
N HIS A 215 15.15 -31.48 17.60
CA HIS A 215 16.22 -32.47 17.50
C HIS A 215 17.23 -32.41 18.65
N PHE A 216 17.56 -31.21 19.14
CA PHE A 216 18.37 -31.00 20.33
C PHE A 216 17.47 -30.33 21.37
N ALA A 217 16.83 -31.15 22.20
CA ALA A 217 15.77 -30.71 23.09
C ALA A 217 16.31 -30.36 24.48
N LEU A 218 15.40 -29.98 25.39
CA LEU A 218 15.79 -29.54 26.73
C LEU A 218 16.59 -30.60 27.53
N PRO A 219 16.28 -31.92 27.48
CA PRO A 219 17.08 -32.90 28.22
C PRO A 219 18.55 -32.92 27.81
N GLU A 220 18.84 -32.91 26.50
CA GLU A 220 20.21 -32.88 25.99
C GLU A 220 20.91 -31.56 26.33
N PHE A 221 20.19 -30.44 26.22
CA PHE A 221 20.72 -29.12 26.59
C PHE A 221 21.06 -29.04 28.08
N LEU A 222 20.19 -29.49 28.99
CA LEU A 222 20.45 -29.43 30.44
C LEU A 222 21.60 -30.35 30.86
N PHE A 223 21.73 -31.52 30.24
CA PHE A 223 22.89 -32.38 30.43
C PHE A 223 24.18 -31.66 30.02
N ALA A 224 24.21 -31.07 28.82
CA ALA A 224 25.37 -30.32 28.35
C ALA A 224 25.65 -29.08 29.22
N ALA A 225 24.59 -28.38 29.67
CA ALA A 225 24.69 -27.21 30.53
C ALA A 225 25.26 -27.56 31.89
N GLN A 226 24.89 -28.71 32.47
CA GLN A 226 25.47 -29.20 33.73
C GLN A 226 26.98 -29.36 33.61
N ASN A 227 27.44 -29.93 32.51
CA ASN A 227 28.84 -30.26 32.29
C ASN A 227 29.69 -29.07 31.82
N ASP A 228 29.09 -27.93 31.46
CA ASP A 228 29.81 -26.72 31.09
C ASP A 228 30.23 -25.91 32.33
N PRO A 229 31.53 -25.87 32.69
CA PRO A 229 32.00 -25.15 33.87
C PRO A 229 31.77 -23.63 33.79
N ARG A 230 31.58 -23.08 32.58
CA ARG A 230 31.33 -21.63 32.37
C ARG A 230 29.89 -21.25 32.72
N THR A 231 28.97 -22.21 32.69
CA THR A 231 27.54 -21.98 32.93
C THR A 231 27.22 -22.12 34.42
N LYS A 232 26.69 -21.06 35.05
CA LYS A 232 26.19 -21.04 36.44
C LYS A 232 24.68 -21.16 36.53
N ALA A 233 23.94 -20.56 35.60
CA ALA A 233 22.48 -20.58 35.56
C ALA A 233 21.95 -20.75 34.13
N VAL A 234 20.70 -21.17 33.99
CA VAL A 234 20.03 -21.38 32.70
C VAL A 234 18.82 -20.47 32.55
N ALA A 235 18.70 -19.80 31.40
CA ALA A 235 17.52 -19.04 31.00
C ALA A 235 16.74 -19.80 29.91
N LEU A 236 15.48 -20.11 30.19
CA LEU A 236 14.61 -20.89 29.30
C LEU A 236 13.43 -20.07 28.78
N TYR A 237 13.21 -20.11 27.47
CA TYR A 237 11.99 -19.61 26.85
C TYR A 237 11.24 -20.77 26.18
N VAL A 238 10.07 -21.07 26.72
CA VAL A 238 9.33 -22.29 26.42
C VAL A 238 7.98 -21.97 25.78
N GLU A 239 7.71 -22.65 24.67
CA GLU A 239 6.43 -22.55 23.96
C GLU A 239 5.58 -23.83 24.10
N PRO A 240 4.24 -23.73 24.01
CA PRO A 240 3.35 -24.89 24.07
C PRO A 240 3.62 -25.92 22.96
N GLY A 241 3.28 -27.19 23.19
CA GLY A 241 3.50 -28.29 22.27
C GLY A 241 4.74 -29.12 22.61
N GLY A 242 4.58 -30.45 22.65
CA GLY A 242 5.62 -31.43 23.01
C GLY A 242 5.85 -31.57 24.52
N TYR A 243 6.47 -32.69 24.91
CA TYR A 243 6.73 -33.06 26.31
C TYR A 243 8.22 -32.97 26.70
N TYR A 244 9.04 -32.30 25.90
CA TYR A 244 10.49 -32.24 26.10
C TYR A 244 10.86 -31.66 27.47
N GLU A 245 10.12 -30.65 27.93
CA GLU A 245 10.37 -30.01 29.22
C GLU A 245 10.01 -30.94 30.38
N LYS A 246 8.86 -31.60 30.32
CA LYS A 246 8.45 -32.61 31.30
C LYS A 246 9.49 -33.74 31.39
N GLN A 247 9.89 -34.27 30.23
CA GLN A 247 10.90 -35.32 30.14
C GLN A 247 12.23 -34.89 30.76
N ALA A 248 12.67 -33.65 30.53
CA ALA A 248 13.90 -33.14 31.12
C ALA A 248 13.83 -33.12 32.66
N LEU A 249 12.73 -32.62 33.22
CA LEU A 249 12.51 -32.57 34.67
C LEU A 249 12.41 -33.98 35.28
N GLU A 250 11.64 -34.87 34.66
CA GLU A 250 11.51 -36.27 35.09
C GLU A 250 12.87 -36.98 35.06
N TRP A 251 13.70 -36.77 34.03
CA TRP A 251 15.02 -37.40 33.95
C TRP A 251 16.00 -36.89 35.00
N ILE A 252 15.85 -35.65 35.46
CA ILE A 252 16.61 -35.11 36.59
C ILE A 252 16.15 -35.78 37.89
N ASP A 253 14.84 -35.89 38.12
CA ASP A 253 14.28 -36.50 39.33
C ASP A 253 14.54 -38.02 39.39
N GLU A 254 14.47 -38.71 38.25
CA GLU A 254 14.85 -40.12 38.07
C GLU A 254 16.37 -40.33 38.15
N ARG A 255 17.17 -39.25 38.25
CA ARG A 255 18.64 -39.27 38.29
C ARG A 255 19.29 -39.95 37.09
N ARG A 256 18.69 -39.84 35.89
CA ARG A 256 19.33 -40.29 34.65
C ARG A 256 20.58 -39.48 34.33
N PHE A 257 20.56 -38.19 34.68
CA PHE A 257 21.73 -37.34 34.82
C PHE A 257 21.55 -36.40 36.01
N GLY A 258 22.65 -35.98 36.64
CA GLY A 258 22.59 -35.00 37.72
C GLY A 258 22.41 -33.59 37.16
N PHE A 259 21.60 -32.75 37.82
CA PHE A 259 21.46 -31.34 37.47
C PHE A 259 21.30 -30.49 38.72
N ASN A 260 22.16 -29.49 38.91
CA ASN A 260 22.16 -28.63 40.10
C ASN A 260 22.25 -27.13 39.82
N LYS A 261 22.20 -26.73 38.55
CA LYS A 261 22.23 -25.32 38.14
C LYS A 261 20.80 -24.76 38.15
N PRO A 262 20.56 -23.55 38.67
CA PRO A 262 19.21 -23.00 38.69
C PRO A 262 18.70 -22.65 37.29
N ILE A 263 17.39 -22.81 37.11
CA ILE A 263 16.67 -22.51 35.88
C ILE A 263 15.73 -21.32 36.09
N VAL A 264 15.86 -20.27 35.28
CA VAL A 264 14.84 -19.23 35.15
C VAL A 264 14.05 -19.48 33.87
N VAL A 265 12.74 -19.72 33.97
CA VAL A 265 11.92 -20.12 32.82
C VAL A 265 10.73 -19.20 32.58
N CYS A 266 10.57 -18.75 31.34
CA CYS A 266 9.38 -18.07 30.85
C CYS A 266 8.59 -19.01 29.95
N VAL A 267 7.40 -19.42 30.40
CA VAL A 267 6.45 -20.18 29.56
C VAL A 267 5.46 -19.19 28.94
N THR A 268 5.32 -19.22 27.61
CA THR A 268 4.43 -18.30 26.87
C THR A 268 3.20 -19.02 26.32
N GLY A 269 2.25 -18.24 25.77
CA GLY A 269 1.16 -18.77 24.96
C GLY A 269 -0.15 -19.09 25.69
N ARG A 270 -0.36 -18.58 26.92
CA ARG A 270 -1.65 -18.69 27.64
C ARG A 270 -2.86 -18.23 26.82
N TRP A 271 -2.69 -17.15 26.05
CA TRP A 271 -3.75 -16.56 25.21
C TRP A 271 -4.31 -17.51 24.16
N LYS A 272 -3.57 -18.57 23.77
CA LYS A 272 -4.02 -19.53 22.75
C LYS A 272 -5.32 -20.23 23.10
N LYS A 273 -5.57 -20.46 24.40
CA LYS A 273 -6.80 -21.11 24.89
C LYS A 273 -8.07 -20.39 24.43
N ASN A 274 -7.96 -19.08 24.14
CA ASN A 274 -9.08 -18.22 23.78
C ASN A 274 -9.18 -17.93 22.27
N ILE A 275 -8.33 -18.54 21.42
CA ILE A 275 -8.30 -18.27 19.99
C ILE A 275 -8.68 -19.52 19.18
N SER A 276 -9.65 -19.37 18.27
CA SER A 276 -10.15 -20.45 17.38
C SER A 276 -9.29 -20.69 16.12
N ARG A 277 -8.22 -19.91 15.93
CA ARG A 277 -7.36 -19.88 14.74
C ARG A 277 -5.88 -20.05 15.12
N ALA A 278 -5.15 -20.86 14.38
CA ALA A 278 -3.71 -21.04 14.58
C ALA A 278 -2.96 -19.71 14.36
N CYS A 279 -2.25 -19.23 15.38
CA CYS A 279 -1.41 -18.03 15.32
C CYS A 279 0.07 -18.43 15.52
N GLY A 280 0.91 -18.18 14.51
CA GLY A 280 2.37 -18.42 14.53
C GLY A 280 2.79 -19.91 14.57
N HIS A 281 4.08 -20.17 14.81
CA HIS A 281 4.70 -21.52 14.98
C HIS A 281 4.00 -22.39 16.03
N ALA A 282 3.29 -21.70 16.89
CA ALA A 282 2.68 -22.17 18.11
C ALA A 282 1.32 -22.89 17.83
N GLY A 283 0.84 -22.90 16.58
CA GLY A 283 -0.53 -23.27 16.21
C GLY A 283 -0.85 -24.73 15.89
N ALA A 284 0.10 -25.68 15.95
CA ALA A 284 -0.14 -27.02 15.38
C ALA A 284 -0.39 -28.17 16.38
N MET A 285 -0.12 -28.03 17.68
CA MET A 285 0.05 -29.21 18.55
C MET A 285 -0.56 -29.18 19.97
N ALA A 286 -1.01 -28.04 20.49
CA ALA A 286 -1.55 -28.02 21.86
C ALA A 286 -2.94 -28.66 21.90
N GLY A 287 -3.07 -29.80 22.58
CA GLY A 287 -4.33 -30.55 22.68
C GLY A 287 -4.30 -31.81 23.52
N SER A 288 -3.13 -32.23 24.02
CA SER A 288 -2.93 -33.49 24.75
C SER A 288 -2.38 -33.32 26.18
N GLY A 289 -2.42 -32.10 26.73
CA GLY A 289 -1.87 -31.79 28.06
C GLY A 289 -0.44 -31.23 28.03
N ASP A 290 -0.04 -30.65 26.92
CA ASP A 290 1.25 -29.98 26.66
C ASP A 290 1.09 -28.48 26.35
N ASP A 291 0.00 -27.89 26.84
CA ASP A 291 -0.29 -26.47 26.74
C ASP A 291 0.56 -25.62 27.70
N ALA A 292 0.42 -24.30 27.63
CA ALA A 292 1.18 -23.38 28.48
C ALA A 292 0.93 -23.63 29.97
N GLU A 293 -0.34 -23.78 30.39
CA GLU A 293 -0.70 -23.99 31.80
C GLU A 293 -0.11 -25.29 32.35
N SER A 294 -0.13 -26.37 31.57
CA SER A 294 0.46 -27.66 31.94
C SER A 294 1.97 -27.54 32.10
N LYS A 295 2.66 -26.87 31.17
CA LYS A 295 4.11 -26.63 31.24
C LYS A 295 4.49 -25.76 32.43
N GLU A 296 3.72 -24.71 32.71
CA GLU A 296 3.90 -23.86 33.90
C GLU A 296 3.83 -24.69 35.17
N LYS A 297 2.82 -25.55 35.28
CA LYS A 297 2.65 -26.45 36.42
C LYS A 297 3.84 -27.40 36.59
N TRP A 298 4.36 -28.00 35.52
CA TRP A 298 5.53 -28.89 35.62
C TRP A 298 6.75 -28.19 36.21
N PHE A 299 6.99 -26.94 35.81
CA PHE A 299 8.08 -26.15 36.38
C PHE A 299 7.81 -25.70 37.82
N ASP A 300 6.60 -25.25 38.13
CA ASP A 300 6.22 -24.85 39.50
C ASP A 300 6.36 -26.02 40.47
N ASP A 301 5.88 -27.21 40.09
CA ASP A 301 5.99 -28.44 40.89
C ASP A 301 7.48 -28.82 41.10
N TYR A 302 8.32 -28.65 40.07
CA TYR A 302 9.76 -28.94 40.17
C TYR A 302 10.51 -27.95 41.08
N PHE A 303 10.20 -26.65 40.99
CA PHE A 303 10.86 -25.60 41.79
C PHE A 303 10.35 -25.53 43.23
N GLY A 304 9.07 -25.86 43.47
CA GLY A 304 8.43 -25.77 44.78
C GLY A 304 8.23 -24.34 45.29
N VAL A 305 8.24 -23.35 44.39
CA VAL A 305 7.98 -21.92 44.67
C VAL A 305 6.97 -21.37 43.64
N PRO A 306 6.19 -20.34 43.99
CA PRO A 306 5.27 -19.71 43.06
C PRO A 306 6.01 -18.98 41.92
N VAL A 307 5.22 -18.46 40.96
CA VAL A 307 5.75 -17.56 39.92
C VAL A 307 6.46 -16.37 40.53
N PHE A 308 7.58 -15.97 39.94
CA PHE A 308 8.40 -14.85 40.38
C PHE A 308 7.60 -13.54 40.36
N ASP A 309 7.63 -12.83 41.48
CA ASP A 309 7.12 -11.48 41.63
C ASP A 309 8.30 -10.51 41.86
N PRO A 310 8.57 -9.57 40.95
CA PRO A 310 9.63 -8.57 41.15
C PRO A 310 9.45 -7.72 42.40
N GLN A 311 8.23 -7.53 42.90
CA GLN A 311 7.95 -6.75 44.11
C GLN A 311 8.26 -7.53 45.39
N ASN A 312 8.15 -8.86 45.34
CA ASN A 312 8.45 -9.76 46.43
C ASN A 312 9.25 -10.96 45.92
N PRO A 313 10.55 -10.77 45.62
CA PRO A 313 11.36 -11.75 44.91
C PRO A 313 11.63 -12.98 45.78
N ASP A 314 11.00 -14.11 45.43
CA ASP A 314 11.27 -15.43 46.00
C ASP A 314 11.72 -16.43 44.93
N VAL A 315 12.73 -17.23 45.25
CA VAL A 315 13.36 -18.20 44.34
C VAL A 315 13.86 -19.43 45.10
N SER A 316 13.83 -20.58 44.44
CA SER A 316 14.41 -21.84 44.94
C SER A 316 15.86 -22.04 44.48
N LYS A 317 16.58 -23.00 45.08
CA LYS A 317 17.91 -23.42 44.57
C LYS A 317 17.86 -24.07 43.20
N LYS A 318 16.70 -24.62 42.81
CA LYS A 318 16.47 -25.24 41.49
C LYS A 318 16.13 -24.22 40.41
N GLY A 319 15.67 -23.03 40.80
CA GLY A 319 15.17 -22.04 39.85
C GLY A 319 13.85 -21.37 40.25
N VAL A 320 13.24 -20.68 39.28
CA VAL A 320 11.94 -20.02 39.38
C VAL A 320 11.31 -19.85 38.00
N ARG A 321 9.97 -19.83 37.94
CA ARG A 321 9.23 -19.46 36.74
C ARG A 321 8.92 -17.96 36.73
N ILE A 322 9.04 -17.30 35.58
CA ILE A 322 8.68 -15.89 35.38
C ILE A 322 7.47 -15.78 34.45
N ALA A 323 6.66 -14.73 34.65
CA ALA A 323 5.44 -14.48 33.85
C ALA A 323 5.72 -13.85 32.48
N SER A 324 6.84 -13.15 32.33
CA SER A 324 7.23 -12.43 31.12
C SER A 324 8.74 -12.35 31.03
N ILE A 325 9.28 -12.34 29.80
CA ILE A 325 10.71 -12.22 29.55
C ILE A 325 11.33 -10.98 30.21
N GLN A 326 10.56 -9.91 30.41
CA GLN A 326 11.04 -8.67 31.04
C GLN A 326 11.49 -8.87 32.50
N HIS A 327 11.11 -9.99 33.13
CA HIS A 327 11.49 -10.31 34.51
C HIS A 327 12.75 -11.18 34.59
N PHE A 328 13.36 -11.56 33.46
CA PHE A 328 14.66 -12.24 33.47
C PHE A 328 15.73 -11.49 34.27
N PRO A 329 15.91 -10.15 34.10
CA PRO A 329 16.81 -9.36 34.92
C PRO A 329 16.67 -9.60 36.43
N ASP A 330 15.48 -9.33 36.98
CA ASP A 330 15.23 -9.39 38.42
C ASP A 330 15.29 -10.81 38.97
N ALA A 331 14.74 -11.78 38.23
CA ALA A 331 14.80 -13.18 38.60
C ALA A 331 16.24 -13.70 38.61
N MET A 332 17.06 -13.33 37.64
CA MET A 332 18.47 -13.74 37.59
C MET A 332 19.27 -13.12 38.74
N LYS A 333 19.03 -11.84 39.09
CA LYS A 333 19.61 -11.22 40.30
C LYS A 333 19.25 -11.99 41.56
N ALA A 334 17.99 -12.37 41.73
CA ALA A 334 17.54 -13.15 42.87
C ALA A 334 18.21 -14.54 42.94
N ILE A 335 18.35 -15.21 41.79
CA ILE A 335 19.04 -16.50 41.68
C ILE A 335 20.51 -16.39 42.07
N TYR A 336 21.25 -15.43 41.53
CA TYR A 336 22.68 -15.26 41.84
C TYR A 336 22.89 -14.90 43.32
N ARG A 337 22.03 -14.07 43.92
CA ARG A 337 22.03 -13.83 45.36
C ARG A 337 21.78 -15.11 46.17
N LYS A 338 20.87 -15.99 45.72
CA LYS A 338 20.57 -17.27 46.38
C LYS A 338 21.73 -18.27 46.29
N MET A 339 22.52 -18.18 45.20
CA MET A 339 23.73 -18.98 44.98
C MET A 339 24.96 -18.43 45.71
N ASP A 340 24.89 -17.22 46.28
CA ASP A 340 26.04 -16.47 46.81
C ASP A 340 27.10 -16.16 45.73
N GLU A 341 26.64 -15.81 44.53
CA GLU A 341 27.47 -15.50 43.36
C GLU A 341 27.29 -14.03 42.93
N PRO A 342 28.38 -13.31 42.61
CA PRO A 342 28.27 -11.96 42.04
C PRO A 342 27.80 -12.00 40.59
N ALA A 343 27.25 -10.88 40.11
CA ALA A 343 26.99 -10.68 38.67
C ALA A 343 28.31 -10.73 37.87
N ASP A 344 28.21 -11.04 36.57
CA ASP A 344 29.40 -11.18 35.71
C ASP A 344 30.11 -9.84 35.48
N PHE A 345 29.35 -8.74 35.46
CA PHE A 345 29.85 -7.37 35.29
C PHE A 345 28.82 -6.34 35.80
N GLU A 346 29.23 -5.07 35.85
CA GLU A 346 28.36 -3.96 36.27
C GLU A 346 27.16 -3.76 35.32
N GLU A 347 26.02 -3.39 35.92
CA GLU A 347 24.76 -3.12 35.21
C GLU A 347 24.89 -1.88 34.32
N SER A 348 24.33 -1.93 33.11
CA SER A 348 24.45 -0.84 32.12
C SER A 348 23.15 -0.07 31.86
N GLY A 349 22.05 -0.42 32.53
CA GLY A 349 20.76 0.29 32.47
C GLY A 349 19.54 -0.61 32.65
N ASP A 350 18.34 -0.04 32.50
CA ASP A 350 17.07 -0.77 32.47
C ASP A 350 16.38 -0.64 31.09
N LEU A 351 15.65 -1.69 30.67
CA LEU A 351 14.81 -1.69 29.46
C LEU A 351 13.35 -1.48 29.82
N SER A 352 13.07 -0.73 30.90
CA SER A 352 11.70 -0.40 31.23
C SER A 352 11.05 0.34 30.06
N LEU A 353 9.84 -0.10 29.68
CA LEU A 353 9.07 0.57 28.64
C LEU A 353 8.70 1.96 29.13
N LYS A 354 9.45 2.97 28.69
CA LYS A 354 9.04 4.36 28.83
C LYS A 354 7.93 4.60 27.81
N LEU A 355 6.75 5.01 28.25
CA LEU A 355 5.64 5.37 27.37
C LEU A 355 6.00 6.64 26.60
N TRP A 356 6.24 6.52 25.30
CA TRP A 356 6.45 7.66 24.41
C TRP A 356 5.09 8.02 23.81
N ILE A 357 4.31 8.81 24.54
CA ILE A 357 3.09 9.41 24.03
C ILE A 357 3.44 10.84 23.62
N SER A 358 3.52 11.11 22.32
CA SER A 358 3.38 12.46 21.79
C SER A 358 2.12 12.48 20.93
N ASP A 359 1.20 13.38 21.23
CA ASP A 359 0.00 13.60 20.44
C ASP A 359 0.05 15.03 19.89
N THR A 360 0.07 15.18 18.57
CA THR A 360 0.01 16.48 17.91
C THR A 360 -1.44 16.99 17.75
N ILE A 361 -2.43 16.17 18.10
CA ILE A 361 -3.86 16.45 17.92
C ILE A 361 -4.50 16.91 19.24
N LEU A 362 -3.97 16.47 20.38
CA LEU A 362 -4.45 16.83 21.71
C LEU A 362 -3.35 17.53 22.50
N SER A 363 -3.69 18.65 23.14
CA SER A 363 -2.77 19.29 24.08
C SER A 363 -2.66 18.41 25.33
N LEU A 364 -1.50 17.82 25.56
CA LEU A 364 -1.26 16.96 26.71
C LEU A 364 -0.98 17.79 27.98
N PRO A 365 -1.34 17.29 29.18
CA PRO A 365 -0.86 17.84 30.45
C PRO A 365 0.67 17.87 30.49
N LYS A 366 1.27 18.84 31.20
CA LYS A 366 2.74 19.03 31.23
C LYS A 366 3.50 17.81 31.74
N GLU A 367 2.87 16.98 32.56
CA GLU A 367 3.44 15.74 33.10
C GLU A 367 3.54 14.62 32.05
N LEU A 368 2.79 14.74 30.95
CA LEU A 368 2.73 13.79 29.84
C LEU A 368 3.32 14.37 28.54
N ASP A 369 3.46 15.69 28.46
CA ASP A 369 4.08 16.43 27.36
C ASP A 369 5.61 16.45 27.52
N PHE A 370 6.23 15.28 27.33
CA PHE A 370 7.67 15.15 27.41
C PHE A 370 8.33 15.94 26.26
N PRO A 371 9.40 16.72 26.55
CA PRO A 371 10.10 17.47 25.51
C PRO A 371 10.68 16.50 24.48
N VAL A 372 10.43 16.79 23.20
CA VAL A 372 11.07 16.06 22.10
C VAL A 372 12.58 16.29 22.22
N VAL A 373 13.30 15.23 22.54
CA VAL A 373 14.77 15.24 22.60
C VAL A 373 15.35 14.83 21.25
N GLN A 374 16.55 15.33 20.93
CA GLN A 374 17.30 14.88 19.76
C GLN A 374 17.61 13.39 19.91
N ALA A 375 17.35 12.59 18.87
CA ALA A 375 17.73 11.18 18.87
C ALA A 375 19.26 11.05 18.99
N LEU A 376 19.74 9.93 19.56
CA LEU A 376 21.17 9.68 19.65
C LEU A 376 21.74 9.32 18.27
N SER A 377 22.97 9.75 17.96
CA SER A 377 23.67 9.32 16.74
C SER A 377 23.86 7.80 16.72
N PRO A 378 23.64 7.12 15.57
CA PRO A 378 23.39 7.70 14.24
C PRO A 378 21.91 7.93 13.90
N TYR A 379 20.98 7.73 14.83
CA TYR A 379 19.54 7.79 14.56
C TYR A 379 19.03 9.20 14.27
N ASP A 380 19.63 10.25 14.84
CA ASP A 380 19.30 11.63 14.47
C ASP A 380 19.66 11.96 13.03
N GLU A 381 20.82 11.50 12.57
CA GLU A 381 21.25 11.62 11.18
C GLU A 381 20.29 10.85 10.26
N LEU A 382 19.92 9.62 10.60
CA LEU A 382 18.97 8.82 9.83
C LEU A 382 17.57 9.43 9.81
N ILE A 383 17.07 9.95 10.93
CA ILE A 383 15.79 10.64 11.01
C ILE A 383 15.83 11.91 10.14
N THR A 384 16.95 12.64 10.16
CA THR A 384 17.15 13.82 9.30
C THR A 384 17.08 13.43 7.82
N GLU A 385 17.73 12.34 7.42
CA GLU A 385 17.66 11.84 6.03
C GLU A 385 16.28 11.31 5.66
N ILE A 386 15.59 10.61 6.56
CA ILE A 386 14.21 10.14 6.33
C ILE A 386 13.24 11.31 6.21
N ASN A 387 13.43 12.38 6.98
CA ASN A 387 12.60 13.58 6.93
C ASN A 387 12.82 14.38 5.63
N LYS A 388 13.96 14.19 4.94
CA LYS A 388 14.16 14.70 3.56
C LYS A 388 13.36 13.91 2.52
N LEU A 389 12.83 12.73 2.84
CA LEU A 389 11.99 11.96 1.92
C LEU A 389 10.57 12.52 1.89
N ILE A 390 10.31 13.38 0.91
CA ILE A 390 9.02 14.00 0.65
C ILE A 390 8.24 13.18 -0.40
N GLY A 391 6.95 12.94 -0.13
CA GLY A 391 6.07 12.17 -1.01
C GLY A 391 6.07 10.67 -0.73
N ALA A 392 4.99 10.02 -1.16
CA ALA A 392 4.83 8.58 -1.07
C ALA A 392 5.78 7.85 -2.03
N GLN A 393 6.27 6.69 -1.59
CA GLN A 393 6.94 5.71 -2.46
C GLN A 393 6.09 4.45 -2.51
N PHE A 394 5.74 4.01 -3.71
CA PHE A 394 4.93 2.81 -3.91
C PHE A 394 5.73 1.71 -4.60
N ILE A 395 5.49 0.47 -4.20
CA ILE A 395 6.05 -0.70 -4.87
C ILE A 395 5.32 -0.86 -6.21
N ARG A 396 6.08 -0.88 -7.31
CA ARG A 396 5.51 -1.12 -8.64
C ARG A 396 5.09 -2.58 -8.78
N GLN A 397 3.93 -2.81 -9.37
CA GLN A 397 3.29 -4.12 -9.56
C GLN A 397 2.48 -4.18 -10.85
N ASN A 398 2.16 -5.38 -11.33
CA ASN A 398 1.28 -5.55 -12.48
C ASN A 398 -0.16 -5.13 -12.13
N MET A 399 -0.70 -4.19 -12.90
CA MET A 399 -2.02 -3.58 -12.67
C MET A 399 -3.06 -3.97 -13.73
N ARG A 400 -2.84 -5.03 -14.52
CA ARG A 400 -3.84 -5.56 -15.46
C ARG A 400 -5.08 -5.96 -14.68
N ASN A 401 -6.21 -5.31 -14.99
CA ASN A 401 -7.49 -5.44 -14.28
C ASN A 401 -7.44 -5.13 -12.76
N LYS A 402 -6.46 -4.35 -12.31
CA LYS A 402 -6.32 -3.89 -10.91
C LYS A 402 -6.22 -2.37 -10.86
N SER A 403 -6.55 -1.81 -9.70
CA SER A 403 -6.36 -0.40 -9.41
C SER A 403 -6.22 -0.20 -7.92
N GLY A 404 -5.30 0.68 -7.53
CA GLY A 404 -5.21 1.25 -6.20
C GLY A 404 -5.92 2.59 -6.09
N ALA A 405 -6.52 3.08 -7.18
CA ALA A 405 -7.37 4.27 -7.22
C ALA A 405 -8.86 3.94 -7.15
N SER A 406 -9.37 3.02 -7.99
CA SER A 406 -10.79 2.69 -8.01
C SER A 406 -11.09 1.21 -7.83
N ARG A 407 -12.28 0.90 -7.31
CA ARG A 407 -12.77 -0.47 -7.18
C ARG A 407 -14.29 -0.52 -7.26
N MET A 408 -14.84 -1.68 -7.57
CA MET A 408 -16.25 -1.97 -7.33
C MET A 408 -16.38 -2.52 -5.91
N ASN A 409 -17.23 -1.94 -5.07
CA ASN A 409 -17.51 -2.51 -3.76
C ASN A 409 -18.31 -3.81 -3.94
N PRO A 410 -17.83 -4.97 -3.46
CA PRO A 410 -18.48 -6.26 -3.70
C PRO A 410 -19.84 -6.38 -3.01
N ASN A 411 -20.05 -5.66 -1.91
CA ASN A 411 -21.29 -5.73 -1.12
C ASN A 411 -22.36 -4.82 -1.71
N THR A 412 -22.00 -3.57 -2.02
CA THR A 412 -22.97 -2.57 -2.49
C THR A 412 -23.08 -2.50 -4.01
N GLN A 413 -22.12 -3.08 -4.75
CA GLN A 413 -22.00 -2.95 -6.22
C GLN A 413 -21.96 -1.48 -6.68
N VAL A 414 -21.43 -0.61 -5.83
CA VAL A 414 -21.18 0.81 -6.12
C VAL A 414 -19.68 1.02 -6.30
N ALA A 415 -19.32 1.79 -7.33
CA ALA A 415 -17.92 2.14 -7.57
C ALA A 415 -17.39 3.07 -6.48
N GLU A 416 -16.13 2.88 -6.11
CA GLU A 416 -15.40 3.72 -5.16
C GLU A 416 -14.14 4.27 -5.82
N LEU A 417 -13.78 5.50 -5.44
CA LEU A 417 -12.50 6.13 -5.74
C LEU A 417 -11.81 6.47 -4.43
N HIS A 418 -10.57 6.03 -4.23
CA HIS A 418 -9.77 6.19 -3.00
C HIS A 418 -10.55 5.88 -1.72
N GLY A 419 -11.45 4.90 -1.77
CA GLY A 419 -12.28 4.46 -0.65
C GLY A 419 -13.58 5.24 -0.42
N LYS A 420 -13.87 6.29 -1.19
CA LYS A 420 -15.17 6.99 -1.17
C LYS A 420 -16.06 6.52 -2.31
N SER A 421 -17.35 6.31 -2.03
CA SER A 421 -18.31 5.89 -3.06
C SER A 421 -18.59 7.02 -4.05
N VAL A 422 -18.92 6.68 -5.31
CA VAL A 422 -19.37 7.69 -6.29
C VAL A 422 -20.65 8.41 -5.86
N LEU A 423 -21.46 7.83 -4.97
CA LEU A 423 -22.64 8.47 -4.39
C LEU A 423 -22.26 9.63 -3.46
N GLU A 424 -21.26 9.40 -2.61
CA GLU A 424 -20.70 10.45 -1.74
C GLU A 424 -20.04 11.55 -2.58
N LEU A 425 -19.22 11.16 -3.56
CA LEU A 425 -18.55 12.12 -4.44
C LEU A 425 -19.51 12.94 -5.30
N SER A 426 -20.71 12.44 -5.58
CA SER A 426 -21.75 13.17 -6.33
C SER A 426 -22.32 14.39 -5.62
N GLN A 427 -22.03 14.56 -4.33
CA GLN A 427 -22.46 15.72 -3.55
C GLN A 427 -21.44 16.87 -3.60
N ASN A 428 -20.21 16.58 -4.01
CA ASN A 428 -19.12 17.56 -4.04
C ASN A 428 -19.13 18.37 -5.34
N SER A 429 -18.46 19.51 -5.33
CA SER A 429 -18.20 20.28 -6.54
C SER A 429 -17.21 19.55 -7.47
N PHE A 430 -17.17 19.96 -8.72
CA PHE A 430 -16.30 19.35 -9.73
C PHE A 430 -14.82 19.57 -9.39
N GLU A 431 -14.44 20.77 -8.95
CA GLU A 431 -13.08 21.06 -8.50
C GLU A 431 -12.69 20.29 -7.22
N GLU A 432 -13.62 20.06 -6.29
CA GLU A 432 -13.38 19.22 -5.11
C GLU A 432 -13.10 17.77 -5.49
N ASN A 433 -13.85 17.23 -6.45
CA ASN A 433 -13.65 15.89 -6.97
C ASN A 433 -12.33 15.75 -7.76
N ILE A 434 -11.91 16.78 -8.52
CA ILE A 434 -10.59 16.82 -9.17
C ILE A 434 -9.47 16.83 -8.12
N TYR A 435 -9.60 17.64 -7.07
CA TYR A 435 -8.65 17.65 -5.95
C TYR A 435 -8.57 16.27 -5.29
N PHE A 436 -9.71 15.64 -5.03
CA PHE A 436 -9.79 14.32 -4.41
C PHE A 436 -9.12 13.24 -5.29
N ALA A 437 -9.34 13.28 -6.60
CA ALA A 437 -8.70 12.36 -7.54
C ALA A 437 -7.16 12.49 -7.52
N LEU A 438 -6.66 13.72 -7.44
CA LEU A 438 -5.22 14.02 -7.35
C LEU A 438 -4.61 13.62 -6.00
N THR A 439 -5.32 13.84 -4.89
CA THR A 439 -4.72 13.86 -3.53
C THR A 439 -5.17 12.75 -2.60
N LYS A 440 -6.25 12.02 -2.94
CA LYS A 440 -6.90 11.00 -2.10
C LYS A 440 -7.57 11.54 -0.84
N VAL A 441 -7.67 12.86 -0.70
CA VAL A 441 -8.34 13.56 0.40
C VAL A 441 -9.17 14.72 -0.13
N LEU A 442 -10.26 15.07 0.55
CA LEU A 442 -11.07 16.22 0.13
C LEU A 442 -10.32 17.51 0.48
N PRO A 443 -10.43 18.57 -0.35
CA PRO A 443 -9.72 19.81 -0.10
C PRO A 443 -10.31 20.56 1.10
N GLY A 444 -9.44 21.25 1.85
CA GLY A 444 -9.89 22.34 2.71
C GLY A 444 -10.33 23.56 1.87
N LYS A 445 -11.10 24.48 2.48
CA LYS A 445 -11.64 25.69 1.79
C LYS A 445 -10.59 26.47 0.97
N ARG A 446 -9.36 26.58 1.47
CA ARG A 446 -8.28 27.33 0.81
C ARG A 446 -7.69 26.58 -0.38
N ASP A 447 -7.42 25.28 -0.23
CA ASP A 447 -6.88 24.47 -1.32
C ASP A 447 -7.91 24.28 -2.45
N SER A 448 -9.20 24.20 -2.10
CA SER A 448 -10.30 24.26 -3.06
C SER A 448 -10.29 25.59 -3.84
N ARG A 449 -10.11 26.74 -3.17
CA ARG A 449 -10.05 28.06 -3.83
C ARG A 449 -8.86 28.17 -4.79
N ARG A 450 -7.68 27.66 -4.41
CA ARG A 450 -6.49 27.70 -5.26
C ARG A 450 -6.63 26.82 -6.48
N LEU A 451 -7.08 25.57 -6.29
CA LEU A 451 -7.35 24.67 -7.41
C LEU A 451 -8.42 25.27 -8.34
N ASN A 452 -9.47 25.87 -7.78
CA ASN A 452 -10.50 26.56 -8.54
C ASN A 452 -9.93 27.65 -9.45
N MET A 453 -9.06 28.52 -8.91
CA MET A 453 -8.40 29.55 -9.71
C MET A 453 -7.54 28.94 -10.82
N LEU A 454 -6.73 27.92 -10.49
CA LEU A 454 -5.86 27.24 -11.46
C LEU A 454 -6.67 26.62 -12.61
N LEU A 455 -7.75 25.91 -12.28
CA LEU A 455 -8.66 25.32 -13.27
C LEU A 455 -9.29 26.39 -14.16
N ASN A 456 -9.79 27.48 -13.58
CA ASN A 456 -10.38 28.56 -14.37
C ASN A 456 -9.36 29.24 -15.27
N LEU A 457 -8.17 29.55 -14.75
CA LEU A 457 -7.09 30.17 -15.53
C LEU A 457 -6.73 29.30 -16.74
N PHE A 458 -6.64 27.99 -16.55
CA PHE A 458 -6.34 27.05 -17.62
C PHE A 458 -7.51 26.71 -18.53
N MET A 459 -8.71 27.30 -18.37
CA MET A 459 -9.75 27.25 -19.42
C MET A 459 -9.47 28.23 -20.56
N GLN A 460 -8.56 29.19 -20.36
CA GLN A 460 -8.17 30.14 -21.40
C GLN A 460 -7.61 29.43 -22.62
N PHE A 461 -7.95 29.93 -23.80
CA PHE A 461 -7.42 29.48 -25.09
C PHE A 461 -7.26 30.67 -26.04
N ASP A 462 -6.52 30.44 -27.13
CA ASP A 462 -6.32 31.39 -28.22
C ASP A 462 -7.15 31.03 -29.47
N ASP A 463 -7.28 31.99 -30.39
CA ASP A 463 -8.07 31.81 -31.63
C ASP A 463 -7.47 30.76 -32.58
N ASN A 464 -6.19 30.41 -32.41
CA ASN A 464 -5.53 29.34 -33.16
C ASN A 464 -6.20 27.98 -32.96
N THR A 465 -7.01 27.85 -31.90
CA THR A 465 -7.74 26.63 -31.63
C THR A 465 -9.01 26.52 -32.47
N LEU A 466 -9.68 27.61 -32.88
CA LEU A 466 -10.97 27.57 -33.60
C LEU A 466 -11.02 26.64 -34.84
N PRO A 467 -10.04 26.62 -35.76
CA PRO A 467 -10.15 25.86 -37.01
C PRO A 467 -10.37 24.36 -36.82
N ILE A 468 -9.81 23.76 -35.78
CA ILE A 468 -9.98 22.32 -35.51
C ILE A 468 -11.38 22.04 -34.93
N LEU A 469 -12.04 22.98 -34.24
CA LEU A 469 -13.40 22.79 -33.72
C LEU A 469 -14.36 22.82 -34.90
N GLU A 470 -14.17 23.81 -35.78
CA GLU A 470 -14.92 23.95 -37.02
C GLU A 470 -14.72 22.74 -37.94
N MET A 471 -13.49 22.24 -38.07
CA MET A 471 -13.21 21.03 -38.86
C MET A 471 -13.86 19.79 -38.25
N SER A 472 -13.81 19.63 -36.93
CA SER A 472 -14.44 18.50 -36.22
C SER A 472 -15.97 18.54 -36.39
N GLU A 473 -16.56 19.73 -36.30
CA GLU A 473 -17.99 19.95 -36.53
C GLU A 473 -18.37 19.61 -37.99
N LYS A 474 -17.61 20.14 -38.96
CA LYS A 474 -17.82 19.91 -40.40
C LYS A 474 -17.75 18.43 -40.77
N ASN A 475 -16.85 17.68 -40.14
CA ASN A 475 -16.69 16.24 -40.38
C ASN A 475 -17.65 15.37 -39.56
N GLY A 476 -18.53 15.97 -38.75
CA GLY A 476 -19.50 15.22 -37.94
C GLY A 476 -18.87 14.37 -36.84
N CYS A 477 -17.70 14.76 -36.32
CA CYS A 477 -17.01 13.99 -35.28
C CYS A 477 -17.87 13.83 -34.02
N THR A 478 -17.77 12.66 -33.38
CA THR A 478 -18.35 12.43 -32.06
C THR A 478 -17.62 13.25 -30.99
N PRO A 479 -18.26 13.58 -29.84
CA PRO A 479 -17.63 14.46 -28.86
C PRO A 479 -16.32 13.92 -28.28
N ASN A 480 -16.17 12.60 -28.10
CA ASN A 480 -14.90 11.99 -27.66
C ASN A 480 -13.77 12.22 -28.66
N ALA A 481 -14.03 12.10 -29.97
CA ALA A 481 -13.01 12.29 -31.01
C ALA A 481 -12.55 13.76 -31.05
N MET A 482 -13.50 14.70 -30.95
CA MET A 482 -13.21 16.13 -30.87
C MET A 482 -12.36 16.48 -29.64
N LEU A 483 -12.72 15.99 -28.45
CA LEU A 483 -11.93 16.20 -27.25
C LEU A 483 -10.55 15.54 -27.37
N ALA A 484 -10.48 14.32 -27.91
CA ALA A 484 -9.23 13.59 -28.07
C ALA A 484 -8.25 14.32 -28.99
N SER A 485 -8.71 14.86 -30.12
CA SER A 485 -7.85 15.64 -31.02
C SER A 485 -7.26 16.88 -30.35
N ARG A 486 -7.97 17.48 -29.38
CA ARG A 486 -7.45 18.61 -28.60
C ARG A 486 -6.45 18.20 -27.57
N LEU A 487 -6.79 17.19 -26.77
CA LEU A 487 -5.90 16.73 -25.73
C LEU A 487 -4.59 16.18 -26.33
N ALA A 488 -4.64 15.59 -27.53
CA ALA A 488 -3.44 15.17 -28.26
C ALA A 488 -2.48 16.34 -28.55
N LEU A 489 -3.00 17.53 -28.90
CA LEU A 489 -2.20 18.71 -29.26
C LEU A 489 -1.55 19.40 -28.06
N ILE A 490 -1.96 19.07 -26.82
CA ILE A 490 -1.28 19.56 -25.62
C ILE A 490 0.17 19.07 -25.61
N GLY A 491 0.41 17.82 -26.00
CA GLY A 491 1.74 17.23 -26.08
C GLY A 491 2.62 17.50 -24.85
N ASN A 492 3.89 17.80 -25.10
CA ASN A 492 4.83 18.31 -24.09
C ASN A 492 5.00 19.83 -24.21
N HIS A 493 3.90 20.57 -24.09
CA HIS A 493 3.89 22.02 -24.27
C HIS A 493 4.98 22.71 -23.41
N PRO A 494 5.88 23.54 -24.00
CA PRO A 494 7.01 24.12 -23.27
C PRO A 494 6.63 24.88 -21.99
N PHE A 495 5.49 25.59 -22.00
CA PHE A 495 5.00 26.30 -20.82
C PHE A 495 4.61 25.35 -19.66
N LEU A 496 3.94 24.23 -19.95
CA LEU A 496 3.55 23.26 -18.93
C LEU A 496 4.78 22.53 -18.37
N GLU A 497 5.74 22.20 -19.23
CA GLU A 497 6.99 21.57 -18.80
C GLU A 497 7.86 22.51 -17.95
N LYS A 498 7.83 23.83 -18.22
CA LYS A 498 8.45 24.84 -17.34
C LYS A 498 7.81 24.85 -15.95
N ILE A 499 6.47 24.85 -15.85
CA ILE A 499 5.76 24.79 -14.56
C ILE A 499 6.12 23.51 -13.80
N ARG A 500 6.15 22.37 -14.50
CA ARG A 500 6.56 21.08 -13.93
C ARG A 500 8.01 21.09 -13.43
N THR A 501 8.91 21.69 -14.20
CA THR A 501 10.33 21.85 -13.83
C THR A 501 10.50 22.75 -12.61
N TYR A 502 9.80 23.89 -12.56
CA TYR A 502 9.81 24.75 -11.38
C TYR A 502 9.18 24.07 -10.16
N SER A 503 8.13 23.27 -10.34
CA SER A 503 7.52 22.51 -9.24
C SER A 503 8.53 21.53 -8.65
N ARG A 504 9.29 20.83 -9.51
CA ARG A 504 10.41 19.97 -9.10
C ARG A 504 11.47 20.75 -8.33
N LEU A 505 11.93 21.88 -8.89
CA LEU A 505 12.97 22.71 -8.30
C LEU A 505 12.56 23.24 -6.92
N ILE A 506 11.33 23.74 -6.78
CA ILE A 506 10.78 24.24 -5.51
C ILE A 506 10.80 23.12 -4.46
N ILE A 507 10.36 21.90 -4.81
CA ILE A 507 10.37 20.75 -3.89
C ILE A 507 11.81 20.39 -3.49
N ASP A 508 12.75 20.39 -4.43
CA ASP A 508 14.17 20.12 -4.13
C ASP A 508 14.79 21.17 -3.21
N LEU A 509 14.51 22.45 -3.46
CA LEU A 509 15.00 23.56 -2.62
C LEU A 509 14.44 23.46 -1.19
N ILE A 510 13.15 23.18 -1.03
CA ILE A 510 12.56 23.01 0.31
C ILE A 510 13.17 21.80 1.02
N ARG A 511 13.36 20.68 0.30
CA ARG A 511 13.97 19.47 0.86
C ARG A 511 15.39 19.70 1.35
N GLU A 512 16.20 20.40 0.56
CA GLU A 512 17.62 20.58 0.84
C GLU A 512 17.91 21.66 1.89
N TYR A 513 17.13 22.74 1.89
CA TYR A 513 17.40 23.92 2.72
C TYR A 513 16.42 24.13 3.88
N GLY A 514 15.42 23.27 4.02
CA GLY A 514 14.58 23.18 5.22
C GLY A 514 13.08 23.32 4.95
N THR A 515 12.30 22.62 5.77
CA THR A 515 10.83 22.60 5.77
C THR A 515 10.23 23.54 6.81
N SER A 516 11.02 24.40 7.45
CA SER A 516 10.52 25.30 8.49
C SER A 516 9.51 26.30 7.91
N GLU A 517 8.46 26.61 8.68
CA GLU A 517 7.41 27.56 8.29
C GLU A 517 7.93 28.99 8.06
N SER A 518 9.19 29.27 8.39
CA SER A 518 9.89 30.47 7.96
C SER A 518 11.23 30.11 7.31
N PHE A 519 11.46 30.55 6.08
CA PHE A 519 12.83 30.84 5.64
C PHE A 519 13.19 32.17 6.31
N GLY A 520 14.01 32.11 7.37
CA GLY A 520 14.58 33.31 7.97
C GLY A 520 15.58 33.98 7.01
N LYS A 521 16.83 34.16 7.46
CA LYS A 521 17.90 34.62 6.57
C LYS A 521 18.30 33.48 5.60
N ILE A 522 18.09 33.68 4.31
CA ILE A 522 18.48 32.73 3.25
C ILE A 522 19.97 32.41 3.41
N SER A 523 20.34 31.12 3.40
CA SER A 523 21.75 30.73 3.46
C SER A 523 22.48 31.17 2.19
N LYS A 524 23.79 31.44 2.27
CA LYS A 524 24.59 31.82 1.10
C LYS A 524 24.50 30.79 -0.04
N SER A 525 24.42 29.51 0.30
CA SER A 525 24.29 28.42 -0.67
C SER A 525 22.92 28.40 -1.36
N LEU A 526 21.83 28.61 -0.62
CA LEU A 526 20.49 28.76 -1.21
C LEU A 526 20.41 30.00 -2.12
N GLN A 527 20.99 31.12 -1.68
CA GLN A 527 21.05 32.35 -2.47
C GLN A 527 21.77 32.12 -3.82
N GLN A 528 22.95 31.51 -3.82
CA GLN A 528 23.70 31.20 -5.04
C GLN A 528 22.91 30.31 -6.00
N ARG A 529 22.15 29.36 -5.46
CA ARG A 529 21.34 28.44 -6.25
C ARG A 529 20.13 29.12 -6.88
N ILE A 530 19.39 29.95 -6.12
CA ILE A 530 18.30 30.78 -6.63
C ILE A 530 18.82 31.72 -7.74
N GLU A 531 19.95 32.39 -7.51
CA GLU A 531 20.54 33.29 -8.50
C GLU A 531 20.95 32.60 -9.80
N LYS A 532 21.29 31.31 -9.74
CA LYS A 532 21.73 30.51 -10.89
C LYS A 532 20.55 29.87 -11.65
N GLU A 533 19.57 29.34 -10.93
CA GLU A 533 18.52 28.48 -11.50
C GLU A 533 17.17 29.18 -11.67
N ILE A 534 16.95 30.32 -11.01
CA ILE A 534 15.67 31.04 -11.02
C ILE A 534 15.81 32.47 -11.53
N LEU A 535 16.90 33.18 -11.20
CA LEU A 535 17.06 34.59 -11.56
C LEU A 535 17.82 34.78 -12.88
N ALA A 536 17.42 35.81 -13.63
CA ALA A 536 18.06 36.24 -14.87
C ALA A 536 18.34 37.74 -14.88
N ALA A 537 19.30 38.18 -15.70
CA ALA A 537 19.60 39.59 -15.92
C ALA A 537 18.61 40.23 -16.91
N GLY A 538 18.32 41.53 -16.73
CA GLY A 538 17.49 42.34 -17.64
C GLY A 538 16.02 42.45 -17.23
N ASP A 539 15.25 43.21 -18.03
CA ASP A 539 13.80 43.34 -17.92
C ASP A 539 13.11 42.29 -18.79
N GLY A 540 12.10 41.61 -18.26
CA GLY A 540 11.35 40.56 -18.93
C GLY A 540 9.94 41.00 -19.29
N PRO A 541 9.23 40.17 -20.06
CA PRO A 541 7.86 40.48 -20.44
C PRO A 541 6.95 40.57 -19.21
N GLU A 542 5.91 41.41 -19.28
CA GLU A 542 4.90 41.47 -18.23
C GLU A 542 4.28 40.09 -17.98
N THR A 543 4.19 39.72 -16.70
CA THR A 543 3.59 38.45 -16.26
C THR A 543 2.06 38.58 -16.24
N PRO A 544 1.31 37.78 -17.04
CA PRO A 544 -0.14 37.80 -17.00
C PRO A 544 -0.67 37.43 -15.61
N HIS A 545 -1.68 38.16 -15.14
CA HIS A 545 -2.35 37.90 -13.86
C HIS A 545 -1.43 37.88 -12.62
N ARG A 546 -0.24 38.50 -12.71
CA ARG A 546 0.78 38.50 -11.64
C ARG A 546 0.23 38.82 -10.26
N ASP A 547 -0.51 39.93 -10.13
CA ASP A 547 -1.05 40.38 -8.84
C ASP A 547 -2.09 39.41 -8.26
N LEU A 548 -2.86 38.76 -9.14
CA LEU A 548 -3.82 37.74 -8.73
C LEU A 548 -3.11 36.50 -8.19
N LEU A 549 -2.07 36.02 -8.90
CA LEU A 549 -1.27 34.86 -8.47
C LEU A 549 -0.60 35.13 -7.12
N LEU A 550 0.04 36.28 -6.96
CA LEU A 550 0.68 36.67 -5.70
C LEU A 550 -0.33 36.80 -4.56
N LYS A 551 -1.49 37.40 -4.82
CA LYS A 551 -2.56 37.51 -3.82
C LYS A 551 -3.01 36.14 -3.30
N GLU A 552 -3.14 35.13 -4.17
CA GLU A 552 -3.52 33.77 -3.74
C GLU A 552 -2.36 33.01 -3.07
N ILE A 553 -1.11 33.30 -3.45
CA ILE A 553 0.09 32.76 -2.79
C ILE A 553 0.19 33.29 -1.35
N HIS A 554 0.01 34.60 -1.13
CA HIS A 554 0.16 35.24 0.19
C HIS A 554 -1.06 35.12 1.12
N ASN A 555 -2.18 34.56 0.65
CA ASN A 555 -3.38 34.36 1.48
C ASN A 555 -3.25 33.14 2.41
N VAL A 556 -2.25 33.15 3.31
CA VAL A 556 -1.95 32.05 4.25
C VAL A 556 -1.59 32.59 5.65
N PRO A 557 -2.31 32.18 6.72
CA PRO A 557 -1.95 32.56 8.09
C PRO A 557 -0.85 31.69 8.72
N ASN A 558 -0.53 30.52 8.15
CA ASN A 558 0.59 29.66 8.57
C ASN A 558 1.48 29.44 7.34
N ALA A 559 2.69 29.97 7.34
CA ALA A 559 3.53 30.02 6.15
C ALA A 559 3.95 28.60 5.70
N ARG A 560 3.44 28.18 4.52
CA ARG A 560 3.90 26.95 3.87
C ARG A 560 5.33 27.20 3.34
N PRO A 561 6.24 26.22 3.40
CA PRO A 561 7.61 26.40 2.90
C PRO A 561 7.67 26.89 1.44
N SER A 562 6.76 26.43 0.58
CA SER A 562 6.70 26.90 -0.82
C SER A 562 6.34 28.39 -0.96
N VAL A 563 5.51 28.93 -0.05
CA VAL A 563 5.14 30.36 -0.04
C VAL A 563 6.32 31.18 0.48
N ALA A 564 6.92 30.75 1.59
CA ALA A 564 8.09 31.41 2.14
C ALA A 564 9.30 31.39 1.18
N LEU A 565 9.48 30.31 0.41
CA LEU A 565 10.49 30.25 -0.66
C LEU A 565 10.15 31.20 -1.81
N CYS A 566 8.87 31.29 -2.21
CA CYS A 566 8.44 32.25 -3.23
C CYS A 566 8.72 33.69 -2.81
N ASP A 567 8.40 34.06 -1.56
CA ASP A 567 8.70 35.38 -0.99
C ASP A 567 10.21 35.66 -0.96
N ALA A 568 11.00 34.66 -0.54
CA ALA A 568 12.46 34.73 -0.52
C ALA A 568 13.05 35.00 -1.92
N VAL A 569 12.55 34.31 -2.95
CA VAL A 569 12.95 34.51 -4.34
C VAL A 569 12.58 35.91 -4.83
N ILE A 570 11.35 36.37 -4.57
CA ILE A 570 10.87 37.70 -5.00
C ILE A 570 11.69 38.83 -4.34
N ASN A 571 11.98 38.70 -3.05
CA ASN A 571 12.79 39.68 -2.33
C ASN A 571 14.23 39.71 -2.86
N LEU A 572 14.83 38.53 -3.08
CA LEU A 572 16.18 38.44 -3.63
C LEU A 572 16.28 39.00 -5.05
N ALA A 573 15.27 38.76 -5.91
CA ALA A 573 15.20 39.36 -7.24
C ALA A 573 15.22 40.90 -7.15
N ARG A 574 14.42 41.47 -6.23
CA ARG A 574 14.35 42.92 -5.98
C ARG A 574 15.69 43.47 -5.47
N GLU A 575 16.31 42.83 -4.49
CA GLU A 575 17.58 43.27 -3.90
C GLU A 575 18.74 43.20 -4.90
N SER A 576 18.78 42.14 -5.71
CA SER A 576 19.83 41.92 -6.71
C SER A 576 19.61 42.66 -8.04
N LYS A 577 18.50 43.41 -8.19
CA LYS A 577 18.07 44.05 -9.44
C LYS A 577 18.04 43.06 -10.62
N LYS A 578 17.61 41.83 -10.33
CA LYS A 578 17.38 40.75 -11.30
C LYS A 578 15.89 40.46 -11.39
N GLN A 579 15.50 39.64 -12.36
CA GLN A 579 14.14 39.16 -12.48
C GLN A 579 14.05 37.64 -12.36
N ILE A 580 12.84 37.13 -12.10
CA ILE A 580 12.55 35.69 -12.11
C ILE A 580 12.41 35.24 -13.57
N GLN A 581 13.22 34.28 -13.99
CA GLN A 581 13.08 33.62 -15.28
C GLN A 581 11.69 32.98 -15.38
N ASP A 582 10.99 33.22 -16.49
CA ASP A 582 9.66 32.66 -16.74
C ASP A 582 8.71 32.84 -15.52
N GLU A 583 8.67 34.06 -14.95
CA GLU A 583 7.99 34.37 -13.68
C GLU A 583 6.57 33.77 -13.59
N ASN A 584 5.78 33.80 -14.67
CA ASN A 584 4.47 33.17 -14.71
C ASN A 584 4.51 31.67 -14.36
N ALA A 585 5.43 30.91 -14.98
CA ALA A 585 5.58 29.49 -14.72
C ALA A 585 6.05 29.21 -13.29
N PHE A 586 6.95 30.04 -12.77
CA PHE A 586 7.42 29.95 -11.38
C PHE A 586 6.30 30.22 -10.35
N LEU A 587 5.47 31.25 -10.56
CA LEU A 587 4.36 31.57 -9.68
C LEU A 587 3.28 30.47 -9.70
N LEU A 588 2.95 29.94 -10.88
CA LEU A 588 2.02 28.81 -11.02
C LEU A 588 2.57 27.56 -10.33
N ALA A 589 3.85 27.25 -10.50
CA ALA A 589 4.50 26.14 -9.81
C ALA A 589 4.46 26.31 -8.29
N SER A 590 4.75 27.52 -7.79
CA SER A 590 4.69 27.85 -6.36
C SER A 590 3.29 27.64 -5.78
N LEU A 591 2.26 28.03 -6.54
CA LEU A 591 0.87 27.83 -6.15
C LEU A 591 0.47 26.34 -6.16
N ILE A 592 0.90 25.58 -7.17
CA ILE A 592 0.66 24.13 -7.29
C ILE A 592 1.32 23.38 -6.12
N VAL A 593 2.61 23.60 -5.88
CA VAL A 593 3.34 22.95 -4.78
C VAL A 593 2.70 23.32 -3.44
N SER A 594 2.33 24.59 -3.26
CA SER A 594 1.60 25.03 -2.06
C SER A 594 0.30 24.23 -1.90
N THR A 595 -0.53 24.15 -2.95
CA THR A 595 -1.86 23.51 -2.94
C THR A 595 -1.80 22.02 -2.56
N PHE A 596 -0.72 21.32 -2.92
CA PHE A 596 -0.55 19.88 -2.68
C PHE A 596 0.49 19.53 -1.61
N TRP A 597 1.02 20.52 -0.89
CA TRP A 597 2.11 20.33 0.07
C TRP A 597 1.77 19.31 1.16
N PHE A 598 0.63 19.45 1.85
CA PHE A 598 0.27 18.55 2.96
C PHE A 598 -0.04 17.12 2.52
N PRO A 599 -0.85 16.87 1.47
CA PRO A 599 -1.02 15.50 0.95
C PRO A 599 0.31 14.83 0.59
N MET A 600 1.28 15.59 0.08
CA MET A 600 2.62 15.09 -0.23
C MET A 600 3.47 14.84 1.03
N LEU A 601 3.44 15.75 2.00
CA LEU A 601 4.15 15.63 3.28
C LEU A 601 3.63 14.45 4.11
N GLU A 602 2.31 14.24 4.13
CA GLU A 602 1.64 13.10 4.75
C GLU A 602 1.81 11.78 3.97
N LYS A 603 2.63 11.79 2.89
CA LYS A 603 2.93 10.62 2.06
C LYS A 603 1.66 9.96 1.49
N ARG A 604 0.61 10.74 1.18
CA ARG A 604 -0.60 10.25 0.49
C ARG A 604 -0.39 10.16 -1.02
N ILE A 605 0.38 11.12 -1.56
CA ILE A 605 0.72 11.22 -2.98
C ILE A 605 2.23 11.21 -3.18
N SER A 606 2.67 10.74 -4.35
CA SER A 606 4.07 10.81 -4.73
C SER A 606 4.50 12.25 -5.03
N ARG A 607 5.79 12.52 -4.92
CA ARG A 607 6.40 13.76 -5.42
C ARG A 607 6.07 13.98 -6.90
N GLN A 608 6.17 12.91 -7.69
CA GLN A 608 5.89 12.95 -9.13
C GLN A 608 4.44 13.37 -9.43
N THR A 609 3.47 13.01 -8.58
CA THR A 609 2.08 13.46 -8.72
C THR A 609 1.96 14.98 -8.65
N VAL A 610 2.69 15.64 -7.75
CA VAL A 610 2.70 17.11 -7.63
C VAL A 610 3.36 17.75 -8.84
N GLU A 611 4.51 17.23 -9.28
CA GLU A 611 5.21 17.70 -10.48
C GLU A 611 4.33 17.61 -11.74
N ASP A 612 3.66 16.46 -11.93
CA ASP A 612 2.82 16.17 -13.07
C ASP A 612 1.42 16.85 -12.98
N SER A 613 1.05 17.39 -11.81
CA SER A 613 -0.30 17.91 -11.54
C SER A 613 -0.75 19.03 -12.48
N VAL A 614 0.19 19.85 -12.96
CA VAL A 614 -0.10 20.90 -13.96
C VAL A 614 -0.78 20.33 -15.21
N TYR A 615 -0.36 19.14 -15.68
CA TYR A 615 -0.97 18.51 -16.84
C TYR A 615 -2.39 18.04 -16.54
N TYR A 616 -2.64 17.43 -15.38
CA TYR A 616 -3.98 16.97 -15.01
C TYR A 616 -4.96 18.13 -14.84
N ILE A 617 -4.53 19.22 -14.20
CA ILE A 617 -5.33 20.44 -14.02
C ILE A 617 -5.62 21.08 -15.38
N TYR A 618 -4.59 21.21 -16.23
CA TYR A 618 -4.73 21.78 -17.57
C TYR A 618 -5.68 20.94 -18.44
N ILE A 619 -5.53 19.61 -18.44
CA ILE A 619 -6.42 18.70 -19.17
C ILE A 619 -7.86 18.81 -18.68
N ALA A 620 -8.11 18.83 -17.36
CA ALA A 620 -9.45 18.98 -16.81
C ALA A 620 -10.11 20.30 -17.25
N ALA A 621 -9.34 21.40 -17.18
CA ALA A 621 -9.79 22.73 -17.60
C ALA A 621 -10.10 22.79 -19.11
N GLN A 622 -9.19 22.30 -19.95
CA GLN A 622 -9.37 22.29 -21.41
C GLN A 622 -10.50 21.36 -21.85
N THR A 623 -10.70 20.24 -21.16
CA THR A 623 -11.85 19.34 -21.43
C THR A 623 -13.17 20.09 -21.24
N VAL A 624 -13.29 20.90 -20.18
CA VAL A 624 -14.47 21.75 -19.96
C VAL A 624 -14.57 22.84 -21.02
N ALA A 625 -13.48 23.58 -21.28
CA ALA A 625 -13.46 24.67 -22.24
C ALA A 625 -13.94 24.21 -23.64
N TYR A 626 -13.55 23.01 -24.08
CA TYR A 626 -13.95 22.47 -25.38
C TYR A 626 -15.25 21.67 -25.38
N SER A 627 -15.99 21.64 -24.27
CA SER A 627 -17.29 20.99 -24.20
C SER A 627 -18.47 21.90 -24.60
N ALA A 628 -18.21 23.12 -25.07
CA ALA A 628 -19.25 24.02 -25.55
C ALA A 628 -19.95 23.44 -26.80
N ILE A 629 -21.27 23.24 -26.69
CA ILE A 629 -22.10 22.65 -27.76
C ILE A 629 -22.27 23.58 -28.96
N ASP A 630 -22.61 24.84 -28.69
CA ASP A 630 -22.70 25.91 -29.70
C ASP A 630 -21.66 26.98 -29.35
N PHE A 631 -20.39 26.65 -29.56
CA PHE A 631 -19.29 27.55 -29.19
C PHE A 631 -19.35 28.90 -29.91
N LYS A 632 -19.95 28.98 -31.11
CA LYS A 632 -20.08 30.23 -31.90
C LYS A 632 -21.01 31.25 -31.26
N ASN A 633 -22.09 30.80 -30.60
CA ASN A 633 -23.06 31.69 -29.95
C ASN A 633 -23.01 31.65 -28.42
N ASN A 634 -21.95 31.06 -27.84
CA ASN A 634 -21.83 30.91 -26.39
C ASN A 634 -21.09 32.09 -25.75
N ARG A 635 -21.85 32.98 -25.10
CA ARG A 635 -21.32 34.21 -24.49
C ARG A 635 -20.38 33.97 -23.31
N TYR A 636 -20.40 32.78 -22.71
CA TYR A 636 -19.50 32.42 -21.61
C TYR A 636 -18.23 31.77 -22.13
N TRP A 637 -18.33 30.99 -23.20
CA TRP A 637 -17.20 30.43 -23.92
C TRP A 637 -16.36 31.53 -24.59
N GLU A 638 -17.01 32.52 -25.20
CA GLU A 638 -16.34 33.71 -25.75
C GLU A 638 -15.52 34.48 -24.70
N LYS A 639 -15.95 34.48 -23.43
CA LYS A 639 -15.19 35.08 -22.33
C LYS A 639 -13.95 34.28 -21.94
N LEU A 640 -13.75 33.07 -22.44
CA LEU A 640 -12.52 32.30 -22.19
C LEU A 640 -11.36 32.75 -23.10
N LYS A 641 -11.64 33.52 -24.16
CA LYS A 641 -10.60 34.14 -24.99
C LYS A 641 -9.72 35.06 -24.15
N SER A 642 -8.44 35.12 -24.51
CA SER A 642 -7.41 35.86 -23.77
C SER A 642 -7.83 37.31 -23.44
N GLY A 643 -7.47 37.79 -22.25
CA GLY A 643 -7.76 39.16 -21.79
C GLY A 643 -9.03 39.34 -20.95
N HIS A 644 -9.94 38.37 -20.92
CA HIS A 644 -11.13 38.39 -20.06
C HIS A 644 -10.85 37.71 -18.71
N SER A 645 -11.17 38.36 -17.58
CA SER A 645 -10.87 37.85 -16.22
C SER A 645 -12.10 37.60 -15.34
N SER A 646 -13.31 37.93 -15.81
CA SER A 646 -14.55 37.92 -14.99
C SER A 646 -14.96 36.54 -14.45
N TYR A 647 -14.53 35.45 -15.08
CA TYR A 647 -14.87 34.07 -14.68
C TYR A 647 -13.87 33.46 -13.68
N LEU A 648 -12.69 34.09 -13.47
CA LEU A 648 -11.63 33.52 -12.63
C LEU A 648 -12.06 33.33 -11.16
N ALA A 649 -12.92 34.22 -10.65
CA ALA A 649 -13.45 34.17 -9.29
C ALA A 649 -14.70 33.28 -9.13
N THR A 650 -15.30 32.83 -10.24
CA THR A 650 -16.48 31.94 -10.21
C THR A 650 -16.02 30.50 -9.93
N SER A 651 -16.81 29.67 -9.25
CA SER A 651 -16.39 28.27 -9.06
C SER A 651 -16.29 27.55 -10.43
N PHE A 652 -15.38 26.60 -10.57
CA PHE A 652 -15.15 25.85 -11.79
C PHE A 652 -16.38 25.04 -12.18
N THR A 653 -17.11 24.49 -11.19
CA THR A 653 -18.42 23.85 -11.42
C THR A 653 -19.43 24.79 -12.09
N HIS A 654 -19.55 26.03 -11.62
CA HIS A 654 -20.43 27.03 -12.24
C HIS A 654 -19.96 27.41 -13.64
N ASN A 655 -18.65 27.58 -13.86
CA ASN A 655 -18.11 27.88 -15.18
C ASN A 655 -18.34 26.73 -16.17
N ALA A 656 -18.18 25.47 -15.73
CA ALA A 656 -18.52 24.31 -16.53
C ALA A 656 -20.00 24.32 -16.93
N PHE A 657 -20.91 24.65 -16.00
CA PHE A 657 -22.33 24.81 -16.32
C PHE A 657 -22.54 25.96 -17.34
N HIS A 658 -21.93 27.11 -17.13
CA HIS A 658 -22.02 28.25 -18.06
C HIS A 658 -21.59 27.87 -19.48
N ILE A 659 -20.51 27.10 -19.61
CA ILE A 659 -19.96 26.66 -20.91
C ILE A 659 -20.87 25.64 -21.58
N LEU A 660 -21.45 24.70 -20.83
CA LEU A 660 -22.31 23.66 -21.39
C LEU A 660 -23.71 24.17 -21.77
N PHE A 661 -24.29 25.06 -20.96
CA PHE A 661 -25.70 25.47 -21.07
C PHE A 661 -25.90 26.93 -21.49
N ASN A 662 -24.83 27.72 -21.67
CA ASN A 662 -24.88 29.13 -22.08
C ASN A 662 -25.78 30.04 -21.20
N ARG A 663 -25.96 29.70 -19.92
CA ARG A 663 -26.77 30.45 -18.94
C ARG A 663 -26.32 30.18 -17.52
N LYS A 664 -26.76 31.01 -16.56
CA LYS A 664 -26.52 30.76 -15.14
C LYS A 664 -27.42 29.62 -14.63
N PRO A 665 -26.92 28.72 -13.77
CA PRO A 665 -27.75 27.71 -13.11
C PRO A 665 -28.56 28.33 -11.96
N THR A 666 -29.69 27.71 -11.64
CA THR A 666 -30.31 27.82 -10.30
C THR A 666 -29.60 26.87 -9.31
N GLU A 667 -29.83 27.04 -8.00
CA GLU A 667 -29.28 26.14 -6.97
C GLU A 667 -29.69 24.67 -7.17
N GLN A 668 -30.93 24.45 -7.59
CA GLN A 668 -31.42 23.11 -7.94
C GLN A 668 -30.65 22.53 -9.12
N GLU A 669 -30.53 23.28 -10.21
CA GLU A 669 -29.84 22.82 -11.42
C GLU A 669 -28.36 22.54 -11.17
N LEU A 670 -27.72 23.35 -10.32
CA LEU A 670 -26.35 23.12 -9.91
C LEU A 670 -26.20 21.84 -9.08
N THR A 671 -27.17 21.55 -8.20
CA THR A 671 -27.21 20.29 -7.43
C THR A 671 -27.38 19.09 -8.36
N GLU A 672 -28.35 19.15 -9.28
CA GLU A 672 -28.58 18.12 -10.29
C GLU A 672 -27.32 17.93 -11.17
N PHE A 673 -26.64 19.02 -11.56
CA PHE A 673 -25.40 18.98 -12.33
C PHE A 673 -24.24 18.29 -11.61
N LYS A 674 -24.10 18.50 -10.29
CA LYS A 674 -23.09 17.77 -9.47
C LYS A 674 -23.35 16.27 -9.48
N TYR A 675 -24.62 15.85 -9.40
CA TYR A 675 -24.97 14.42 -9.48
C TYR A 675 -24.51 13.81 -10.81
N LEU A 676 -24.72 14.49 -11.94
CA LEU A 676 -24.29 14.01 -13.26
C LEU A 676 -22.78 13.76 -13.33
N LEU A 677 -21.99 14.72 -12.83
CA LEU A 677 -20.54 14.65 -12.88
C LEU A 677 -19.99 13.62 -11.89
N GLY A 678 -20.50 13.57 -10.66
CA GLY A 678 -19.91 12.72 -9.62
C GLY A 678 -20.26 11.24 -9.75
N LEU A 679 -21.46 10.89 -10.21
CA LEU A 679 -21.87 9.49 -10.39
C LEU A 679 -21.11 8.79 -11.51
N THR A 680 -20.57 9.56 -12.46
CA THR A 680 -19.85 9.04 -13.63
C THR A 680 -18.34 8.99 -13.45
N ILE A 681 -17.82 9.47 -12.30
CA ILE A 681 -16.38 9.50 -11.98
C ILE A 681 -15.73 8.14 -12.24
N SER A 682 -16.29 7.06 -11.71
CA SER A 682 -15.77 5.72 -11.93
C SER A 682 -16.89 4.70 -12.09
N ASN A 683 -16.61 3.65 -12.86
CA ASN A 683 -17.39 2.42 -12.88
C ASN A 683 -16.46 1.21 -12.72
N SER A 684 -15.43 1.36 -11.87
CA SER A 684 -14.34 0.40 -11.60
C SER A 684 -13.21 0.39 -12.65
N PRO A 685 -12.06 -0.25 -12.33
CA PRO A 685 -10.87 -0.18 -13.19
C PRO A 685 -10.93 -1.10 -14.41
N GLY A 686 -11.95 -1.97 -14.51
CA GLY A 686 -12.16 -2.86 -15.65
C GLY A 686 -12.88 -2.21 -16.83
N THR A 687 -13.24 -0.93 -16.75
CA THR A 687 -13.91 -0.22 -17.84
C THR A 687 -12.98 0.01 -19.03
N LEU A 688 -13.52 -0.03 -20.26
CA LEU A 688 -12.77 0.28 -21.49
C LEU A 688 -12.06 1.65 -21.38
N SER A 689 -12.77 2.66 -20.88
CA SER A 689 -12.24 4.00 -20.61
C SER A 689 -10.99 4.02 -19.70
N ALA A 690 -11.00 3.26 -18.59
CA ALA A 690 -9.86 3.21 -17.67
C ALA A 690 -8.72 2.38 -18.24
N LYS A 691 -9.05 1.28 -18.93
CA LYS A 691 -8.07 0.39 -19.56
C LYS A 691 -7.28 1.13 -20.65
N GLY A 692 -7.95 1.84 -21.56
CA GLY A 692 -7.30 2.61 -22.62
C GLY A 692 -6.31 3.65 -22.11
N ALA A 693 -6.63 4.31 -20.98
CA ALA A 693 -5.70 5.24 -20.34
C ALA A 693 -4.46 4.53 -19.78
N LYS A 694 -4.65 3.42 -19.05
CA LYS A 694 -3.53 2.64 -18.47
C LYS A 694 -2.63 2.02 -19.53
N GLU A 695 -3.21 1.55 -20.63
CA GLU A 695 -2.45 1.02 -21.77
C GLU A 695 -1.53 2.09 -22.36
N SER A 696 -2.05 3.31 -22.54
CA SER A 696 -1.25 4.45 -22.99
C SER A 696 -0.13 4.81 -22.00
N VAL A 697 -0.39 4.74 -20.69
CA VAL A 697 0.66 4.91 -19.67
C VAL A 697 1.71 3.81 -19.76
N SER A 698 1.31 2.55 -19.94
CA SER A 698 2.24 1.42 -20.12
C SER A 698 3.06 1.50 -21.40
N ALA A 699 2.53 2.14 -22.45
CA ALA A 699 3.28 2.51 -23.65
C ALA A 699 4.24 3.70 -23.44
N ARG A 700 4.31 4.24 -22.21
CA ARG A 700 5.13 5.39 -21.82
C ARG A 700 4.82 6.67 -22.59
N ASN A 701 3.56 6.80 -23.02
CA ASN A 701 3.11 8.03 -23.67
C ASN A 701 3.07 9.21 -22.68
N GLN A 702 3.05 10.41 -23.23
CA GLN A 702 2.84 11.64 -22.47
C GLN A 702 1.46 11.63 -21.80
N ILE A 703 1.30 12.35 -20.68
CA ILE A 703 0.04 12.40 -19.91
C ILE A 703 -1.17 12.72 -20.79
N PRO A 704 -1.15 13.74 -21.68
CA PRO A 704 -2.31 14.02 -22.53
C PRO A 704 -2.71 12.85 -23.43
N MET A 705 -1.74 12.07 -23.92
CA MET A 705 -2.00 10.87 -24.72
C MET A 705 -2.62 9.73 -23.91
N ALA A 706 -2.49 9.72 -22.58
CA ALA A 706 -3.26 8.80 -21.73
C ALA A 706 -4.76 9.15 -21.73
N PHE A 707 -5.09 10.43 -21.75
CA PHE A 707 -6.48 10.88 -21.87
C PHE A 707 -7.04 10.68 -23.29
N VAL A 708 -6.20 10.75 -24.32
CA VAL A 708 -6.56 10.30 -25.67
C VAL A 708 -6.93 8.81 -25.66
N GLY A 709 -6.14 7.96 -24.98
CA GLY A 709 -6.45 6.54 -24.79
C GLY A 709 -7.79 6.31 -24.07
N PHE A 710 -8.11 7.13 -23.07
CA PHE A 710 -9.43 7.14 -22.43
C PHE A 710 -10.55 7.48 -23.41
N LEU A 711 -10.40 8.58 -24.16
CA LEU A 711 -11.43 9.08 -25.07
C LEU A 711 -11.61 8.20 -26.31
N SER A 712 -10.55 7.57 -26.82
CA SER A 712 -10.65 6.62 -27.93
C SER A 712 -11.34 5.32 -27.54
N ASN A 713 -11.32 4.96 -26.25
CA ASN A 713 -12.02 3.82 -25.67
C ASN A 713 -13.38 4.21 -25.04
N THR A 714 -13.87 5.42 -25.33
CA THR A 714 -15.18 5.92 -24.94
C THR A 714 -15.95 6.27 -26.20
N GLY A 715 -17.19 5.82 -26.36
CA GLY A 715 -17.94 5.96 -27.61
C GLY A 715 -19.39 5.54 -27.48
N LEU A 716 -20.09 5.37 -28.60
CA LEU A 716 -21.52 5.09 -28.58
C LEU A 716 -21.86 3.79 -27.82
N ALA A 717 -21.00 2.77 -27.89
CA ALA A 717 -21.15 1.53 -27.15
C ALA A 717 -20.73 1.61 -25.66
N HIS A 718 -19.79 2.51 -25.32
CA HIS A 718 -19.29 2.70 -23.95
C HIS A 718 -19.38 4.18 -23.57
N GLY A 719 -20.49 4.56 -22.92
CA GLY A 719 -20.84 5.95 -22.58
C GLY A 719 -21.95 6.56 -23.45
N GLY A 720 -22.36 5.91 -24.55
CA GLY A 720 -23.41 6.41 -25.45
C GLY A 720 -24.85 5.98 -25.13
N ASN A 721 -25.09 5.19 -24.09
CA ASN A 721 -26.45 4.77 -23.74
C ASN A 721 -27.36 5.97 -23.43
N GLY A 722 -26.83 6.97 -22.70
CA GLY A 722 -27.53 8.25 -22.48
C GLY A 722 -27.76 9.06 -23.76
N PHE A 723 -26.84 8.97 -24.74
CA PHE A 723 -26.97 9.62 -26.05
C PHE A 723 -28.17 9.04 -26.83
N GLU A 724 -28.37 7.72 -26.80
CA GLU A 724 -29.52 7.06 -27.43
C GLU A 724 -30.83 7.32 -26.68
N ALA A 725 -30.77 7.42 -25.35
CA ALA A 725 -31.93 7.68 -24.50
C ALA A 725 -32.59 9.03 -24.77
N VAL A 726 -31.84 10.07 -25.14
CA VAL A 726 -32.42 11.37 -25.50
C VAL A 726 -33.40 11.23 -26.66
N GLU A 727 -32.99 10.58 -27.77
CA GLU A 727 -33.87 10.43 -28.93
C GLU A 727 -35.08 9.53 -28.60
N TYR A 728 -34.86 8.45 -27.83
CA TYR A 728 -35.93 7.59 -27.37
C TYR A 728 -36.98 8.36 -26.56
N LEU A 729 -36.56 9.16 -25.57
CA LEU A 729 -37.47 9.96 -24.74
C LEU A 729 -38.20 11.02 -25.56
N LEU A 730 -37.49 11.74 -26.45
CA LEU A 730 -38.12 12.74 -27.31
C LEU A 730 -39.21 12.13 -28.20
N GLU A 731 -38.99 10.92 -28.72
CA GLU A 731 -39.98 10.21 -29.52
C GLU A 731 -41.19 9.77 -28.68
N GLN A 732 -40.98 9.27 -27.45
CA GLN A 732 -42.08 8.88 -26.56
C GLN A 732 -42.95 10.07 -26.15
N PHE A 733 -42.34 11.25 -26.00
CA PHE A 733 -43.01 12.47 -25.54
C PHE A 733 -43.47 13.40 -26.67
N LYS A 734 -43.24 13.06 -27.95
CA LYS A 734 -43.49 13.95 -29.11
C LYS A 734 -44.90 14.55 -29.19
N ASN A 735 -45.92 13.81 -28.77
CA ASN A 735 -47.33 14.22 -28.83
C ASN A 735 -47.89 14.65 -27.45
N THR A 736 -47.00 14.98 -26.51
CA THR A 736 -47.36 15.30 -25.12
C THR A 736 -47.10 16.77 -24.85
N SER A 737 -48.08 17.49 -24.30
CA SER A 737 -47.90 18.89 -23.92
C SER A 737 -47.28 18.99 -22.52
N ILE A 738 -45.96 19.24 -22.48
CA ILE A 738 -45.20 19.44 -21.24
C ILE A 738 -44.48 20.79 -21.33
N SER A 739 -44.90 21.75 -20.51
CA SER A 739 -44.23 23.04 -20.35
C SER A 739 -42.96 22.92 -19.50
N GLU A 740 -43.06 22.32 -18.31
CA GLU A 740 -41.95 22.15 -17.38
C GLU A 740 -41.80 20.71 -16.88
N PRO A 741 -40.75 19.98 -17.32
CA PRO A 741 -40.48 18.60 -16.90
C PRO A 741 -40.19 18.43 -15.40
N GLY A 742 -39.86 19.53 -14.71
CA GLY A 742 -39.65 19.59 -13.28
C GLY A 742 -40.92 19.76 -12.44
N SER A 743 -42.10 19.83 -13.07
CA SER A 743 -43.39 19.97 -12.41
C SER A 743 -44.26 18.73 -12.60
N LYS A 744 -45.06 18.36 -11.58
CA LYS A 744 -46.06 17.29 -11.71
C LYS A 744 -47.18 17.77 -12.64
N ASN A 745 -47.21 17.23 -13.85
CA ASN A 745 -48.24 17.57 -14.84
C ASN A 745 -49.42 16.60 -14.74
N GLU A 746 -50.52 17.03 -14.12
CA GLU A 746 -51.73 16.21 -13.92
C GLU A 746 -52.42 15.81 -15.25
N LYS A 747 -52.10 16.47 -16.36
CA LYS A 747 -52.71 16.17 -17.68
C LYS A 747 -52.03 15.04 -18.44
N VAL A 748 -50.85 14.58 -18.00
CA VAL A 748 -50.06 13.55 -18.69
C VAL A 748 -50.16 12.23 -17.95
N SER A 749 -50.78 11.22 -18.57
CA SER A 749 -50.86 9.87 -18.00
C SER A 749 -49.61 9.06 -18.35
N LEU A 750 -48.59 9.15 -17.50
CA LEU A 750 -47.31 8.42 -17.68
C LEU A 750 -47.49 6.91 -17.77
N GLN A 751 -48.38 6.34 -16.96
CA GLN A 751 -48.68 4.91 -17.01
C GLN A 751 -49.21 4.50 -18.39
N ARG A 752 -50.19 5.22 -18.95
CA ARG A 752 -50.72 4.91 -20.30
C ARG A 752 -49.64 5.01 -21.38
N MET A 753 -48.75 6.00 -21.28
CA MET A 753 -47.62 6.16 -22.20
C MET A 753 -46.66 4.97 -22.09
N ALA A 754 -46.32 4.56 -20.87
CA ALA A 754 -45.46 3.40 -20.60
C ALA A 754 -46.08 2.09 -21.11
N THR A 755 -47.37 1.85 -20.88
CA THR A 755 -48.10 0.67 -21.40
C THR A 755 -48.04 0.63 -22.93
N ARG A 756 -48.27 1.77 -23.60
CA ARG A 756 -48.16 1.87 -25.07
C ARG A 756 -46.75 1.50 -25.53
N ALA A 757 -45.73 2.13 -24.94
CA ALA A 757 -44.33 1.89 -25.29
C ALA A 757 -43.91 0.41 -25.06
N ALA A 758 -44.37 -0.21 -23.96
CA ALA A 758 -44.13 -1.60 -23.66
C ALA A 758 -44.75 -2.53 -24.72
N LYS A 759 -46.01 -2.31 -25.12
CA LYS A 759 -46.69 -3.09 -26.16
C LYS A 759 -46.01 -2.96 -27.52
N GLU A 760 -45.68 -1.74 -27.93
CA GLU A 760 -44.98 -1.47 -29.19
C GLU A 760 -43.61 -2.18 -29.23
N TYR A 761 -42.85 -2.09 -28.14
CA TYR A 761 -41.57 -2.76 -28.03
C TYR A 761 -41.69 -4.29 -28.00
N GLY A 762 -42.71 -4.82 -27.32
CA GLY A 762 -43.02 -6.25 -27.28
C GLY A 762 -43.30 -6.81 -28.69
N ALA A 763 -44.15 -6.12 -29.46
CA ALA A 763 -44.44 -6.48 -30.85
C ALA A 763 -43.20 -6.40 -31.75
N TYR A 764 -42.39 -5.33 -31.62
CA TYR A 764 -41.12 -5.20 -32.33
C TYR A 764 -40.17 -6.36 -32.03
N LYS A 765 -39.98 -6.67 -30.74
CA LYS A 765 -39.09 -7.73 -30.27
C LYS A 765 -39.53 -9.12 -30.75
N ALA A 766 -40.84 -9.39 -30.76
CA ALA A 766 -41.39 -10.63 -31.30
C ALA A 766 -41.07 -10.77 -32.80
N LYS A 767 -41.35 -9.72 -33.59
CA LYS A 767 -41.07 -9.69 -35.03
C LYS A 767 -39.58 -9.89 -35.34
N GLN A 768 -38.67 -9.27 -34.60
CA GLN A 768 -37.23 -9.44 -34.81
C GLN A 768 -36.77 -10.88 -34.55
N LYS A 769 -37.31 -11.52 -33.50
CA LYS A 769 -37.04 -12.93 -33.20
C LYS A 769 -37.56 -13.86 -34.30
N GLU A 770 -38.75 -13.60 -34.83
CA GLU A 770 -39.31 -14.35 -35.97
C GLU A 770 -38.42 -14.24 -37.22
N MET A 771 -37.80 -13.07 -37.44
CA MET A 771 -36.84 -12.84 -38.53
C MET A 771 -35.43 -13.40 -38.26
N GLY A 772 -35.20 -14.10 -37.14
CA GLY A 772 -33.89 -14.65 -36.78
C GLY A 772 -32.85 -13.60 -36.37
N VAL A 773 -33.24 -12.34 -36.18
CA VAL A 773 -32.34 -11.26 -35.76
C VAL A 773 -32.15 -11.35 -34.24
N LEU A 774 -30.99 -11.86 -33.83
CA LEU A 774 -30.66 -12.03 -32.40
C LEU A 774 -30.21 -10.72 -31.73
N ASP A 775 -29.65 -9.78 -32.50
CA ASP A 775 -29.18 -8.47 -32.00
C ASP A 775 -30.11 -7.33 -32.44
N TYR A 776 -31.34 -7.35 -31.93
CA TYR A 776 -32.32 -6.30 -32.15
C TYR A 776 -32.08 -5.10 -31.22
N LYS A 777 -32.55 -3.92 -31.65
CA LYS A 777 -32.41 -2.68 -30.89
C LYS A 777 -33.05 -2.82 -29.50
N ARG A 778 -32.29 -2.47 -28.46
CA ARG A 778 -32.77 -2.46 -27.08
C ARG A 778 -33.27 -1.08 -26.68
N ILE A 779 -34.19 -1.04 -25.72
CA ILE A 779 -34.55 0.23 -25.09
C ILE A 779 -33.32 0.70 -24.30
N PRO A 780 -32.82 1.93 -24.53
CA PRO A 780 -31.66 2.45 -23.82
C PRO A 780 -31.96 2.65 -22.34
N CYS A 781 -30.91 2.69 -21.52
CA CYS A 781 -30.95 3.06 -20.11
C CYS A 781 -31.78 2.16 -19.16
N ILE A 782 -32.32 1.05 -19.64
CA ILE A 782 -32.97 0.03 -18.82
C ILE A 782 -32.16 -1.27 -18.79
N ASN A 783 -32.26 -1.99 -17.67
CA ASN A 783 -31.54 -3.23 -17.37
C ASN A 783 -30.04 -3.03 -17.09
N HIS A 784 -29.44 -3.99 -16.37
CA HIS A 784 -28.02 -3.99 -16.02
C HIS A 784 -27.51 -5.43 -15.87
N PRO A 785 -26.31 -5.80 -16.37
CA PRO A 785 -25.81 -7.18 -16.32
C PRO A 785 -25.57 -7.71 -14.91
N VAL A 786 -25.19 -6.85 -13.95
CA VAL A 786 -24.87 -7.24 -12.57
C VAL A 786 -26.13 -7.48 -11.72
N PHE A 787 -27.18 -6.70 -11.93
CA PHE A 787 -28.37 -6.72 -11.08
C PHE A 787 -29.45 -7.69 -11.58
N LYS A 788 -29.06 -8.70 -12.37
CA LYS A 788 -29.99 -9.69 -12.95
C LYS A 788 -30.28 -10.79 -11.94
N GLY A 789 -31.54 -11.27 -11.92
CA GLY A 789 -31.93 -12.48 -11.21
C GLY A 789 -33.03 -12.28 -10.16
N ASN A 790 -33.30 -11.04 -9.75
CA ASN A 790 -34.38 -10.72 -8.81
C ASN A 790 -35.70 -10.48 -9.55
N ALA A 791 -36.82 -10.59 -8.82
CA ALA A 791 -38.15 -10.25 -9.36
C ALA A 791 -38.23 -8.76 -9.76
N VAL A 792 -37.60 -7.89 -8.95
CA VAL A 792 -37.42 -6.46 -9.22
C VAL A 792 -35.94 -6.14 -9.11
N ASN A 793 -35.36 -5.65 -10.20
CA ASN A 793 -33.95 -5.25 -10.25
C ASN A 793 -33.82 -3.76 -9.92
N ILE A 794 -32.78 -3.37 -9.18
CA ILE A 794 -32.52 -1.99 -8.78
C ILE A 794 -31.04 -1.65 -9.01
N ASP A 795 -30.74 -0.49 -9.60
CA ASP A 795 -29.39 0.09 -9.64
C ASP A 795 -29.21 1.03 -8.43
N PRO A 796 -28.30 0.75 -7.48
CA PRO A 796 -28.13 1.56 -6.28
C PRO A 796 -27.81 3.04 -6.57
N ARG A 797 -27.20 3.35 -7.72
CA ARG A 797 -26.85 4.73 -8.08
C ARG A 797 -28.07 5.51 -8.54
N GLU A 798 -28.93 4.89 -9.33
CA GLU A 798 -30.19 5.51 -9.75
C GLU A 798 -31.11 5.70 -8.54
N GLN A 799 -31.25 4.66 -7.71
CA GLN A 799 -32.04 4.71 -6.49
C GLN A 799 -31.61 5.86 -5.57
N PHE A 800 -30.29 5.99 -5.33
CA PHE A 800 -29.75 7.10 -4.54
C PHE A 800 -30.18 8.46 -5.10
N VAL A 801 -30.08 8.68 -6.41
CA VAL A 801 -30.47 9.96 -7.02
C VAL A 801 -31.96 10.20 -6.86
N ARG A 802 -32.80 9.19 -7.13
CA ARG A 802 -34.25 9.31 -6.95
C ARG A 802 -34.60 9.73 -5.53
N GLU A 803 -34.04 9.06 -4.53
CA GLU A 803 -34.25 9.38 -3.11
C GLU A 803 -33.75 10.79 -2.76
N GLN A 804 -32.62 11.23 -3.31
CA GLN A 804 -32.11 12.60 -3.12
C GLN A 804 -32.99 13.66 -3.78
N LEU A 805 -33.50 13.39 -4.98
CA LEU A 805 -34.43 14.30 -5.66
C LEU A 805 -35.73 14.43 -4.85
N GLU A 806 -36.32 13.30 -4.43
CA GLU A 806 -37.51 13.27 -3.59
C GLU A 806 -37.32 14.04 -2.27
N ALA A 807 -36.21 13.78 -1.55
CA ALA A 807 -35.90 14.44 -0.29
C ALA A 807 -35.73 15.97 -0.42
N LYS A 808 -35.29 16.45 -1.59
CA LYS A 808 -35.15 17.88 -1.92
C LYS A 808 -36.40 18.48 -2.57
N GLY A 809 -37.45 17.69 -2.77
CA GLY A 809 -38.67 18.11 -3.47
C GLY A 809 -38.48 18.35 -4.97
N PHE A 810 -37.42 17.80 -5.57
CA PHE A 810 -37.16 17.90 -7.00
C PHE A 810 -37.91 16.80 -7.75
N TYR A 811 -38.55 17.16 -8.86
CA TYR A 811 -39.30 16.22 -9.70
C TYR A 811 -38.67 16.12 -11.09
N ASN A 812 -38.80 14.95 -11.73
CA ASN A 812 -38.37 14.72 -13.11
C ASN A 812 -39.33 13.73 -13.82
N ILE A 813 -40.17 14.25 -14.70
CA ILE A 813 -41.18 13.47 -15.42
C ILE A 813 -40.61 12.32 -16.27
N PHE A 814 -39.39 12.47 -16.81
CA PHE A 814 -38.78 11.46 -17.66
C PHE A 814 -38.26 10.27 -16.84
N LEU A 815 -37.80 10.54 -15.61
CA LEU A 815 -37.37 9.48 -14.68
C LEU A 815 -38.58 8.64 -14.26
N ASP A 816 -39.68 9.29 -13.89
CA ASP A 816 -40.94 8.62 -13.55
C ASP A 816 -41.48 7.78 -14.71
N PHE A 817 -41.39 8.31 -15.94
CA PHE A 817 -41.74 7.53 -17.14
C PHE A 817 -40.92 6.24 -17.27
N TYR A 818 -39.60 6.27 -17.04
CA TYR A 818 -38.78 5.05 -17.06
C TYR A 818 -39.21 4.05 -15.99
N HIS A 819 -39.55 4.50 -14.78
CA HIS A 819 -40.04 3.63 -13.72
C HIS A 819 -41.39 3.01 -14.08
N HIS A 820 -42.32 3.76 -14.68
CA HIS A 820 -43.53 3.17 -15.25
C HIS A 820 -43.21 2.16 -16.36
N LEU A 821 -42.31 2.50 -17.28
CA LEU A 821 -41.95 1.67 -18.42
C LEU A 821 -41.40 0.29 -18.01
N VAL A 822 -40.49 0.22 -17.03
CA VAL A 822 -39.93 -1.07 -16.61
C VAL A 822 -40.96 -1.98 -15.94
N ASN A 823 -41.96 -1.40 -15.26
CA ASN A 823 -43.08 -2.13 -14.68
C ASN A 823 -44.04 -2.64 -15.77
N GLU A 824 -44.41 -1.78 -16.71
CA GLU A 824 -45.32 -2.13 -17.81
C GLU A 824 -44.69 -3.17 -18.75
N LEU A 825 -43.37 -3.15 -18.97
CA LEU A 825 -42.66 -4.20 -19.72
C LEU A 825 -42.79 -5.59 -19.08
N TYR A 826 -42.85 -5.65 -17.74
CA TYR A 826 -43.09 -6.88 -17.00
C TYR A 826 -44.57 -7.29 -17.06
N HIS A 827 -45.49 -6.35 -16.80
CA HIS A 827 -46.93 -6.62 -16.83
C HIS A 827 -47.44 -7.08 -18.21
N GLU A 828 -46.89 -6.51 -19.28
CA GLU A 828 -47.20 -6.91 -20.67
C GLU A 828 -46.42 -8.17 -21.13
N GLY A 829 -45.66 -8.81 -20.23
CA GLY A 829 -44.96 -10.07 -20.51
C GLY A 829 -43.76 -9.94 -21.46
N VAL A 830 -43.29 -8.72 -21.75
CA VAL A 830 -42.14 -8.47 -22.63
C VAL A 830 -40.83 -8.94 -21.98
N THR A 831 -40.77 -8.88 -20.65
CA THR A 831 -39.64 -9.32 -19.82
C THR A 831 -40.13 -10.23 -18.69
N ARG A 832 -39.25 -11.10 -18.18
CA ARG A 832 -39.60 -12.04 -17.09
C ARG A 832 -39.59 -11.41 -15.70
N ASN A 833 -38.83 -10.32 -15.54
CA ASN A 833 -38.64 -9.59 -14.28
C ASN A 833 -38.78 -8.09 -14.58
N VAL A 834 -39.01 -7.29 -13.54
CA VAL A 834 -38.96 -5.83 -13.63
C VAL A 834 -37.50 -5.40 -13.77
N PHE A 835 -37.16 -4.76 -14.89
CA PHE A 835 -35.81 -4.25 -15.12
C PHE A 835 -35.49 -3.05 -14.23
N CYS A 836 -34.21 -2.84 -13.93
CA CYS A 836 -33.77 -1.62 -13.27
C CYS A 836 -33.70 -0.47 -14.27
N VAL A 837 -33.97 0.74 -13.81
CA VAL A 837 -33.51 1.97 -14.47
C VAL A 837 -32.04 2.14 -14.07
N ASN A 838 -31.13 2.28 -15.04
CA ASN A 838 -29.70 2.33 -14.75
C ASN A 838 -29.18 3.79 -14.60
N VAL A 839 -27.93 3.95 -14.15
CA VAL A 839 -27.34 5.29 -13.97
C VAL A 839 -27.27 6.14 -15.25
N ASP A 840 -27.18 5.52 -16.44
CA ASP A 840 -27.18 6.29 -17.70
C ASP A 840 -28.54 6.95 -17.95
N ALA A 841 -29.63 6.37 -17.42
CA ALA A 841 -30.95 6.98 -17.45
C ALA A 841 -30.93 8.31 -16.71
N VAL A 842 -30.31 8.35 -15.53
CA VAL A 842 -30.18 9.56 -14.70
C VAL A 842 -29.49 10.67 -15.49
N LEU A 843 -28.40 10.32 -16.20
CA LEU A 843 -27.72 11.27 -17.07
C LEU A 843 -28.65 11.84 -18.13
N ALA A 844 -29.38 10.98 -18.83
CA ALA A 844 -30.27 11.39 -19.91
C ALA A 844 -31.45 12.26 -19.41
N VAL A 845 -32.15 11.82 -18.35
CA VAL A 845 -33.39 12.47 -17.88
C VAL A 845 -33.13 13.82 -17.22
N ILE A 846 -32.06 13.95 -16.43
CA ILE A 846 -31.70 15.24 -15.82
C ILE A 846 -31.20 16.19 -16.91
N SER A 847 -30.34 15.73 -17.83
CA SER A 847 -29.87 16.58 -18.92
C SER A 847 -31.03 17.07 -19.79
N LEU A 848 -31.97 16.18 -20.13
CA LEU A 848 -33.14 16.54 -20.93
C LEU A 848 -34.03 17.56 -20.22
N LYS A 849 -34.21 17.44 -18.90
CA LYS A 849 -34.90 18.45 -18.08
C LYS A 849 -34.19 19.81 -18.15
N LEU A 850 -32.86 19.85 -18.01
CA LEU A 850 -32.07 21.10 -18.02
C LEU A 850 -32.12 21.87 -19.34
N ILE A 851 -32.31 21.17 -20.47
CA ILE A 851 -32.33 21.75 -21.82
C ILE A 851 -33.73 21.78 -22.47
N TRP A 852 -34.78 21.35 -21.75
CA TRP A 852 -36.10 21.17 -22.34
C TRP A 852 -36.65 22.44 -22.98
N HIS A 853 -36.53 23.58 -22.30
CA HIS A 853 -36.96 24.87 -22.83
C HIS A 853 -36.20 25.27 -24.10
N ASP A 854 -34.89 24.99 -24.16
CA ASP A 854 -34.06 25.32 -25.31
C ASP A 854 -34.37 24.41 -26.51
N LEU A 855 -34.77 23.16 -26.26
CA LEU A 855 -35.30 22.26 -27.29
C LEU A 855 -36.67 22.72 -27.82
N GLN A 856 -37.60 23.08 -26.92
CA GLN A 856 -38.95 23.54 -27.30
C GLN A 856 -38.92 24.87 -28.07
N SER A 857 -38.00 25.76 -27.71
CA SER A 857 -37.80 27.06 -28.40
C SER A 857 -36.88 26.97 -29.63
N ALA A 858 -36.49 25.77 -30.05
CA ALA A 858 -35.57 25.51 -31.16
C ALA A 858 -34.20 26.22 -31.07
N LYS A 859 -33.80 26.65 -29.87
CA LYS A 859 -32.45 27.17 -29.59
C LYS A 859 -31.39 26.07 -29.58
N MET A 860 -31.81 24.83 -29.31
CA MET A 860 -30.98 23.64 -29.34
C MET A 860 -31.61 22.58 -30.24
N THR A 861 -30.80 21.92 -31.05
CA THR A 861 -31.22 20.80 -31.91
C THR A 861 -31.17 19.46 -31.14
N ARG A 862 -31.89 18.44 -31.64
CA ARG A 862 -31.84 17.08 -31.07
C ARG A 862 -30.41 16.52 -31.05
N ALA A 863 -29.66 16.70 -32.14
CA ALA A 863 -28.28 16.24 -32.23
C ALA A 863 -27.36 16.93 -31.21
N GLN A 864 -27.57 18.23 -30.94
CA GLN A 864 -26.85 18.96 -29.89
C GLN A 864 -27.17 18.44 -28.50
N ALA A 865 -28.44 18.12 -28.21
CA ALA A 865 -28.84 17.52 -26.94
C ALA A 865 -28.19 16.15 -26.71
N GLN A 866 -28.11 15.30 -27.75
CA GLN A 866 -27.43 14.01 -27.64
C GLN A 866 -25.92 14.17 -27.35
N LYS A 867 -25.25 15.10 -28.06
CA LYS A 867 -23.83 15.41 -27.82
C LYS A 867 -23.58 15.89 -26.38
N LEU A 868 -24.48 16.70 -25.82
CA LEU A 868 -24.38 17.21 -24.45
C LEU A 868 -24.36 16.08 -23.41
N VAL A 869 -25.27 15.11 -23.51
CA VAL A 869 -25.32 13.98 -22.56
C VAL A 869 -24.01 13.18 -22.59
N PHE A 870 -23.47 12.96 -23.79
CA PHE A 870 -22.19 12.27 -23.94
C PHE A 870 -21.03 13.08 -23.31
N LEU A 871 -21.00 14.40 -23.50
CA LEU A 871 -19.97 15.27 -22.91
C LEU A 871 -20.05 15.25 -21.38
N LEU A 872 -21.25 15.27 -20.79
CA LEU A 872 -21.42 15.18 -19.34
C LEU A 872 -20.85 13.89 -18.76
N PHE A 873 -21.05 12.76 -19.45
CA PHE A 873 -20.41 11.49 -19.10
C PHE A 873 -18.88 11.58 -19.18
N ALA A 874 -18.35 12.14 -20.28
CA ALA A 874 -16.91 12.26 -20.48
C ALA A 874 -16.27 13.16 -19.41
N LEU A 875 -16.92 14.27 -19.02
CA LEU A 875 -16.45 15.20 -18.00
C LEU A 875 -16.31 14.55 -16.62
N GLY A 876 -17.33 13.82 -16.16
CA GLY A 876 -17.21 13.09 -14.90
C GLY A 876 -16.12 12.02 -14.97
N ARG A 877 -16.07 11.26 -16.08
CA ARG A 877 -15.06 10.20 -16.25
C ARG A 877 -13.63 10.71 -16.32
N THR A 878 -13.39 11.94 -16.78
CA THR A 878 -12.07 12.59 -16.73
C THR A 878 -11.47 12.59 -15.32
N VAL A 879 -12.30 12.79 -14.27
CA VAL A 879 -11.85 12.77 -12.88
C VAL A 879 -11.35 11.39 -12.45
N GLY A 880 -12.11 10.33 -12.77
CA GLY A 880 -11.65 8.96 -12.51
C GLY A 880 -10.40 8.61 -13.30
N THR A 881 -10.32 9.06 -14.56
CA THR A 881 -9.15 8.86 -15.41
C THR A 881 -7.90 9.53 -14.85
N ILE A 882 -8.01 10.74 -14.27
CA ILE A 882 -6.89 11.39 -13.55
C ILE A 882 -6.33 10.44 -12.48
N ALA A 883 -7.19 9.89 -11.64
CA ALA A 883 -6.76 9.00 -10.56
C ALA A 883 -6.17 7.68 -11.08
N GLU A 884 -6.74 7.09 -12.14
CA GLU A 884 -6.22 5.85 -12.74
C GLU A 884 -4.86 6.05 -13.42
N VAL A 885 -4.65 7.18 -14.09
CA VAL A 885 -3.37 7.52 -14.72
C VAL A 885 -2.29 7.75 -13.65
N ILE A 886 -2.61 8.48 -12.59
CA ILE A 886 -1.69 8.69 -11.46
C ILE A 886 -1.33 7.35 -10.80
N ASP A 887 -2.33 6.54 -10.45
CA ASP A 887 -2.12 5.25 -9.79
C ASP A 887 -1.27 4.30 -10.64
N HIS A 888 -1.48 4.27 -11.95
CA HIS A 888 -0.69 3.43 -12.85
C HIS A 888 0.74 3.94 -13.04
N ARG A 889 0.96 5.27 -13.07
CA ARG A 889 2.31 5.84 -13.11
C ARG A 889 3.10 5.58 -11.82
N ASP A 890 2.44 5.72 -10.68
CA ASP A 890 3.03 5.53 -9.35
C ASP A 890 3.27 4.05 -9.00
N ARG A 891 2.31 3.17 -9.33
CA ARG A 891 2.27 1.77 -8.85
C ARG A 891 2.27 0.74 -9.96
N GLY A 892 1.95 1.09 -11.20
CA GLY A 892 1.83 0.13 -12.30
C GLY A 892 3.18 -0.19 -12.93
N THR A 893 3.47 -1.46 -13.19
CA THR A 893 4.49 -1.87 -14.16
C THR A 893 3.96 -1.69 -15.59
N ASP A 894 4.86 -1.60 -16.57
CA ASP A 894 4.47 -1.65 -17.97
C ASP A 894 3.71 -2.96 -18.23
N MET A 895 2.47 -2.88 -18.70
CA MET A 895 1.59 -4.02 -18.91
C MET A 895 1.80 -4.60 -20.30
N ASP A 896 1.90 -5.93 -20.39
CA ASP A 896 1.68 -6.64 -21.65
C ASP A 896 0.18 -6.87 -21.85
N CYS A 897 -0.39 -6.07 -22.76
CA CYS A 897 -1.81 -6.05 -23.06
C CYS A 897 -2.17 -6.92 -24.25
N ARG A 898 -1.21 -7.69 -24.80
CA ARG A 898 -1.52 -8.69 -25.82
C ARG A 898 -2.48 -9.72 -25.22
N THR A 899 -3.52 -10.05 -25.99
CA THR A 899 -4.35 -11.21 -25.72
C THR A 899 -3.48 -12.44 -25.93
N PRO A 900 -3.39 -13.38 -24.96
CA PRO A 900 -2.66 -14.62 -25.15
C PRO A 900 -3.12 -15.29 -26.44
N GLN A 901 -2.19 -15.86 -27.22
CA GLN A 901 -2.52 -16.55 -28.46
C GLN A 901 -3.57 -17.66 -28.23
N SER A 902 -3.55 -18.30 -27.06
CA SER A 902 -4.54 -19.30 -26.63
C SER A 902 -5.97 -18.77 -26.47
N GLU A 903 -6.15 -17.45 -26.38
CA GLU A 903 -7.45 -16.77 -26.27
C GLU A 903 -7.88 -16.11 -27.60
N VAL A 904 -7.10 -16.31 -28.67
CA VAL A 904 -7.41 -15.79 -30.01
C VAL A 904 -7.72 -16.97 -30.93
N GLU A 905 -8.88 -16.93 -31.56
CA GLU A 905 -9.27 -17.91 -32.58
C GLU A 905 -9.00 -17.33 -33.97
N PHE A 906 -8.36 -18.11 -34.84
CA PHE A 906 -8.20 -17.75 -36.24
C PHE A 906 -9.50 -18.08 -36.98
N VAL A 907 -10.23 -17.05 -37.43
CA VAL A 907 -11.43 -17.23 -38.25
C VAL A 907 -11.00 -17.33 -39.70
N LEU A 908 -11.18 -18.52 -40.29
CA LEU A 908 -10.92 -18.80 -41.71
C LEU A 908 -11.99 -18.21 -42.62
#